data_AF-A0A358DLK5-F1
#
_entry.id   AF-A0A358DLK5-F1
#
_cell.length_a   1.000
_cell.length_b   1.000
_cell.length_c   1.000
_cell.angle_alpha   90.00
_cell.angle_beta   90.00
_cell.angle_gamma   90.00
#
_symmetry.space_group_name_H-M   'P 1'
#
loop_
_entity.id
_entity.type
_entity.pdbx_description
1 polymer ?
#
loop_
_entity_poly.entity_id
_entity_poly.type
_entity_poly.pdbx_seq_one_letter_code
_entity_poly.pdbx_strand_id
1 'polypeptide(L)'
;MGNFVLLRFIGFCVLLGLIACESDELDPAKSEGPTRRFVYRGITGVSMGGGASATLGFRRPELFDFVGVMGGPLADATSFGRMLSRGWMGGFCELSELEAMMAEGHDLDDESAFCGLYTDRARQDIQATEMAVPREYLPADQAPLLESVSDYNNWWRGPDGGRGGSFHRDKLFNSFEDISKSFGNALYHFNPDVPWAAPGVTKAWLDQSHEARCAEPVILENYYNAEYNPRGEYPVITVCEGVHRDPERSEAAKLGRILPETPRTKSVAVLLAVDLNRNGRRDYGEPVIMNAYERYRDWGADGISSEEEPGYDPVSNPDPHGDDFNSQTNPSGTEGDWRYQPGEPFDDFGLDGVDGTEDFGEGNNAHDYSQGWQHFMALDAGRLLEALPQDQLSRLDIYMDAGIRDFLNTVIHSNWLWARLMSRVEPDQRTQLLDFDALRFPDDRVFNPNYFDRSKLRQFTYLRYGHVDANENQILSGDGNHVGTVSQVLGRVQMALSVGQAVWPKPDLEPRRNPAGQEGYSGVDSFDSIALGRSRTFSYVLPPEYYDPERSQERYPVLYFLHGQGQEHEDMVASGLIFQTAMAESQRPGVSDWSKFIIIFPDGHCYDDVDDCHSGTFWNDFVTGEQRSRFEADFWELVDVVDNRYRTRAPEEVPSSETDP
;
A
#
# COMPACT_ATOMS: atom_id res chain seq x y z
N MET A 1 -40.55 -15.08 55.06
CA MET A 1 -41.62 -14.06 55.05
C MET A 1 -41.87 -13.77 53.57
N GLY A 2 -42.67 -14.58 52.85
CA GLY A 2 -44.15 -14.54 52.73
C GLY A 2 -44.51 -13.62 51.54
N ASN A 3 -45.32 -13.92 50.52
CA ASN A 3 -46.26 -14.99 50.15
C ASN A 3 -46.48 -14.83 48.61
N PHE A 4 -46.44 -15.90 47.81
CA PHE A 4 -47.57 -16.64 47.20
C PHE A 4 -48.56 -15.85 46.31
N VAL A 5 -48.67 -16.23 45.02
CA VAL A 5 -49.94 -16.61 44.35
C VAL A 5 -49.66 -17.72 43.31
N LEU A 6 -50.50 -18.75 43.32
CA LEU A 6 -50.50 -19.97 42.51
C LEU A 6 -51.92 -20.18 41.94
N LEU A 7 -52.07 -20.61 40.68
CA LEU A 7 -53.29 -21.23 40.10
C LEU A 7 -52.89 -21.92 38.76
N ARG A 8 -52.65 -23.24 38.65
CA ARG A 8 -53.50 -24.47 38.61
C ARG A 8 -54.51 -24.57 37.45
N PHE A 9 -54.43 -25.67 36.65
CA PHE A 9 -55.46 -26.69 36.28
C PHE A 9 -54.83 -27.67 35.24
N ILE A 10 -54.52 -28.96 35.51
CA ILE A 10 -55.36 -30.19 35.44
C ILE A 10 -56.21 -30.23 34.16
N GLY A 11 -56.13 -31.12 33.17
CA GLY A 11 -55.74 -32.54 33.06
C GLY A 11 -56.98 -33.39 32.76
N PHE A 12 -57.08 -34.10 31.63
CA PHE A 12 -57.87 -35.36 31.45
C PHE A 12 -57.67 -36.01 30.06
N CYS A 13 -57.57 -37.35 30.05
CA CYS A 13 -57.35 -38.21 28.88
C CYS A 13 -58.64 -38.92 28.38
N VAL A 14 -58.47 -39.62 27.24
CA VAL A 14 -59.11 -40.87 26.75
C VAL A 14 -60.35 -40.75 25.82
N LEU A 15 -60.26 -41.18 24.54
CA LEU A 15 -60.68 -42.51 24.01
C LEU A 15 -60.80 -42.55 22.44
N LEU A 16 -60.04 -43.49 21.83
CA LEU A 16 -60.32 -44.37 20.67
C LEU A 16 -60.87 -43.84 19.31
N GLY A 17 -60.05 -44.05 18.26
CA GLY A 17 -60.44 -44.21 16.85
C GLY A 17 -59.31 -44.89 16.06
N LEU A 18 -59.64 -45.96 15.32
CA LEU A 18 -58.73 -46.94 14.68
C LEU A 18 -58.44 -46.62 13.19
N ILE A 19 -57.22 -46.97 12.76
CA ILE A 19 -56.73 -47.26 11.37
C ILE A 19 -56.28 -46.06 10.51
N ALA A 20 -54.96 -45.87 10.40
CA ALA A 20 -54.16 -46.29 9.23
C ALA A 20 -52.66 -46.14 9.56
N CYS A 21 -51.88 -47.19 9.34
CA CYS A 21 -50.42 -47.12 9.33
C CYS A 21 -49.98 -46.52 7.99
N GLU A 22 -49.30 -45.38 8.03
CA GLU A 22 -48.34 -45.00 7.01
C GLU A 22 -47.03 -44.72 7.74
N SER A 23 -46.00 -45.45 7.34
CA SER A 23 -44.65 -45.31 7.84
C SER A 23 -44.12 -43.94 7.42
N ASP A 24 -43.86 -43.06 8.38
CA ASP A 24 -42.95 -41.94 8.16
C ASP A 24 -41.59 -42.54 7.79
N GLU A 25 -41.32 -42.63 6.48
CA GLU A 25 -39.97 -42.60 5.98
C GLU A 25 -39.35 -41.31 6.53
N LEU A 26 -38.46 -41.48 7.51
CA LEU A 26 -37.46 -40.49 7.84
C LEU A 26 -36.68 -40.22 6.55
N ASP A 27 -37.08 -39.17 5.85
CA ASP A 27 -36.29 -38.54 4.80
C ASP A 27 -34.92 -38.25 5.43
N PRO A 28 -33.84 -38.92 4.99
CA PRO A 28 -32.54 -38.66 5.55
C PRO A 28 -32.21 -37.24 5.15
N ALA A 29 -32.19 -36.34 6.13
CA ALA A 29 -31.64 -35.00 5.97
C ALA A 29 -30.36 -35.15 5.16
N LYS A 30 -30.39 -34.70 3.91
CA LYS A 30 -29.18 -34.47 3.13
C LYS A 30 -28.33 -33.64 4.07
N SER A 31 -27.22 -34.19 4.57
CA SER A 31 -26.22 -33.34 5.19
C SER A 31 -25.81 -32.39 4.09
N GLU A 32 -26.31 -31.16 4.12
CA GLU A 32 -25.82 -30.10 3.28
C GLU A 32 -24.31 -30.10 3.49
N GLY A 33 -23.56 -30.33 2.41
CA GLY A 33 -22.11 -30.28 2.47
C GLY A 33 -21.65 -28.90 2.97
N PRO A 34 -20.34 -28.71 3.18
CA PRO A 34 -19.83 -27.37 3.49
C PRO A 34 -20.37 -26.34 2.49
N THR A 35 -20.71 -25.15 2.98
CA THR A 35 -21.13 -23.99 2.17
C THR A 35 -20.06 -22.90 2.26
N ARG A 36 -19.90 -22.11 1.20
CA ARG A 36 -19.11 -20.87 1.19
C ARG A 36 -20.07 -19.68 1.09
N ARG A 37 -19.87 -18.69 1.95
CA ARG A 37 -20.57 -17.41 1.88
C ARG A 37 -19.95 -16.54 0.79
N PHE A 38 -20.77 -16.02 -0.11
CA PHE A 38 -20.39 -14.97 -1.06
C PHE A 38 -21.15 -13.69 -0.75
N VAL A 39 -20.47 -12.55 -0.85
CA VAL A 39 -21.07 -11.22 -0.68
C VAL A 39 -21.18 -10.44 -1.99
N TYR A 40 -20.64 -11.00 -3.07
CA TYR A 40 -20.72 -10.49 -4.43
C TYR A 40 -20.12 -9.11 -4.64
N ARG A 41 -19.08 -8.80 -3.87
CA ARG A 41 -18.32 -7.55 -3.99
C ARG A 41 -16.83 -7.83 -4.09
N GLY A 42 -16.13 -7.08 -4.92
CA GLY A 42 -14.68 -7.05 -5.00
C GLY A 42 -14.18 -5.62 -4.86
N ILE A 43 -12.98 -5.45 -4.31
CA ILE A 43 -12.27 -4.17 -4.26
C ILE A 43 -10.89 -4.35 -4.89
N THR A 44 -10.50 -3.43 -5.76
CA THR A 44 -9.17 -3.42 -6.38
C THR A 44 -8.72 -2.00 -6.63
N GLY A 45 -7.44 -1.78 -6.87
CA GLY A 45 -6.94 -0.48 -7.25
C GLY A 45 -5.49 -0.47 -7.69
N VAL A 46 -5.04 0.66 -8.20
CA VAL A 46 -3.69 0.88 -8.73
C VAL A 46 -2.95 1.97 -7.96
N SER A 47 -1.64 1.79 -7.73
CA SER A 47 -0.81 2.77 -7.02
C SER A 47 -1.42 3.12 -5.66
N MET A 48 -1.68 4.40 -5.35
CA MET A 48 -2.44 4.83 -4.17
C MET A 48 -3.70 3.99 -3.90
N GLY A 49 -4.50 3.70 -4.95
CA GLY A 49 -5.69 2.87 -4.85
C GLY A 49 -5.40 1.39 -4.60
N GLY A 50 -4.22 0.90 -4.99
CA GLY A 50 -3.77 -0.47 -4.72
C GLY A 50 -3.37 -0.67 -3.26
N GLY A 51 -2.68 0.30 -2.66
CA GLY A 51 -2.44 0.30 -1.22
C GLY A 51 -3.75 0.39 -0.43
N ALA A 52 -4.64 1.29 -0.84
CA ALA A 52 -5.95 1.47 -0.21
C ALA A 52 -6.87 0.25 -0.34
N SER A 53 -6.89 -0.45 -1.48
CA SER A 53 -7.70 -1.66 -1.63
C SER A 53 -7.26 -2.76 -0.66
N ALA A 54 -5.96 -2.88 -0.40
CA ALA A 54 -5.42 -3.78 0.62
C ALA A 54 -5.90 -3.39 2.02
N THR A 55 -5.70 -2.13 2.42
CA THR A 55 -6.11 -1.64 3.75
C THR A 55 -7.62 -1.74 3.97
N LEU A 56 -8.45 -1.22 3.05
CA LEU A 56 -9.91 -1.24 3.18
C LEU A 56 -10.47 -2.67 3.12
N GLY A 57 -9.94 -3.48 2.20
CA GLY A 57 -10.33 -4.89 2.04
C GLY A 57 -10.03 -5.73 3.28
N PHE A 58 -8.87 -5.55 3.92
CA PHE A 58 -8.50 -6.30 5.12
C PHE A 58 -9.10 -5.72 6.42
N ARG A 59 -9.48 -4.44 6.45
CA ARG A 59 -10.23 -3.88 7.59
C ARG A 59 -11.68 -4.34 7.64
N ARG A 60 -12.32 -4.50 6.48
CA ARG A 60 -13.72 -4.91 6.35
C ARG A 60 -13.83 -6.15 5.45
N PRO A 61 -13.16 -7.26 5.80
CA PRO A 61 -13.10 -8.44 4.95
C PRO A 61 -14.49 -8.97 4.66
N GLU A 62 -15.43 -8.87 5.60
CA GLU A 62 -16.81 -9.34 5.48
C GLU A 62 -17.62 -8.65 4.38
N LEU A 63 -17.12 -7.55 3.81
CA LEU A 63 -17.76 -6.83 2.72
C LEU A 63 -17.31 -7.26 1.34
N PHE A 64 -16.22 -8.03 1.21
CA PHE A 64 -15.62 -8.37 -0.08
C PHE A 64 -15.31 -9.86 -0.20
N ASP A 65 -15.42 -10.41 -1.40
CA ASP A 65 -14.91 -11.75 -1.77
C ASP A 65 -13.54 -11.67 -2.45
N PHE A 66 -13.17 -10.50 -2.98
CA PHE A 66 -11.93 -10.28 -3.74
C PHE A 66 -11.23 -8.99 -3.33
N VAL A 67 -9.90 -9.06 -3.17
CA VAL A 67 -9.02 -7.91 -2.93
C VAL A 67 -7.89 -7.90 -3.97
N GLY A 68 -7.84 -6.87 -4.80
CA GLY A 68 -6.79 -6.67 -5.81
C GLY A 68 -5.84 -5.52 -5.47
N VAL A 69 -4.54 -5.80 -5.41
CA VAL A 69 -3.48 -4.85 -4.99
C VAL A 69 -2.51 -4.66 -6.16
N MET A 70 -2.69 -3.62 -6.98
CA MET A 70 -1.82 -3.40 -8.14
C MET A 70 -0.79 -2.29 -7.87
N GLY A 71 0.48 -2.67 -7.71
CA GLY A 71 1.59 -1.75 -7.48
C GLY A 71 1.32 -0.80 -6.32
N GLY A 72 0.78 -1.33 -5.22
CA GLY A 72 0.37 -0.54 -4.07
C GLY A 72 1.57 -0.10 -3.20
N PRO A 73 2.01 1.17 -3.23
CA PRO A 73 2.77 1.71 -2.11
C PRO A 73 1.92 1.55 -0.84
N LEU A 74 2.56 1.41 0.32
CA LEU A 74 1.88 1.14 1.60
C LEU A 74 1.19 -0.22 1.71
N ALA A 75 1.39 -1.15 0.77
CA ALA A 75 0.97 -2.55 0.94
C ALA A 75 1.65 -3.22 2.15
N ASP A 76 2.79 -2.68 2.58
CA ASP A 76 3.48 -3.05 3.82
C ASP A 76 4.18 -1.82 4.41
N ALA A 77 3.73 -1.37 5.58
CA ALA A 77 4.22 -0.16 6.23
C ALA A 77 5.68 -0.26 6.69
N THR A 78 6.12 -1.45 7.11
CA THR A 78 7.48 -1.71 7.60
C THR A 78 8.51 -1.45 6.50
N SER A 79 8.34 -2.14 5.38
CA SER A 79 9.23 -2.01 4.23
C SER A 79 9.16 -0.62 3.59
N PHE A 80 7.97 0.02 3.59
CA PHE A 80 7.85 1.41 3.15
C PHE A 80 8.61 2.37 4.06
N GLY A 81 8.44 2.22 5.38
CA GLY A 81 9.16 2.99 6.38
C GLY A 81 10.68 2.85 6.26
N ARG A 82 11.18 1.64 5.97
CA ARG A 82 12.60 1.41 5.68
C ARG A 82 13.07 2.12 4.40
N MET A 83 12.29 2.04 3.31
CA MET A 83 12.61 2.74 2.08
C MET A 83 12.75 4.25 2.34
N LEU A 84 11.87 4.81 3.17
CA LEU A 84 11.97 6.21 3.60
C LEU A 84 13.24 6.45 4.41
N SER A 85 13.47 5.69 5.48
CA SER A 85 14.56 5.96 6.42
C SER A 85 15.95 5.74 5.81
N ARG A 86 16.18 4.63 5.11
CA ARG A 86 17.47 4.32 4.48
C ARG A 86 17.67 5.02 3.15
N GLY A 87 16.58 5.22 2.41
CA GLY A 87 16.60 5.86 1.11
C GLY A 87 16.38 7.35 1.23
N TRP A 88 15.12 7.77 1.20
CA TRP A 88 14.77 9.17 0.96
C TRP A 88 15.11 10.12 2.10
N MET A 89 15.46 9.61 3.28
CA MET A 89 15.89 10.34 4.47
C MET A 89 17.32 9.98 4.92
N GLY A 90 18.04 9.16 4.15
CA GLY A 90 19.36 8.65 4.52
C GLY A 90 20.52 9.18 3.66
N GLY A 91 21.72 8.66 3.92
CA GLY A 91 22.94 8.92 3.14
C GLY A 91 23.84 10.05 3.66
N PHE A 92 23.58 10.60 4.83
CA PHE A 92 24.44 11.61 5.45
C PHE A 92 25.70 11.00 6.06
N CYS A 93 26.77 11.79 6.14
CA CYS A 93 27.98 11.37 6.85
C CYS A 93 27.72 11.28 8.35
N GLU A 94 28.50 10.44 9.04
CA GLU A 94 28.45 10.34 10.51
C GLU A 94 28.71 11.71 11.16
N LEU A 95 28.07 11.99 12.29
CA LEU A 95 28.19 13.29 12.98
C LEU A 95 29.65 13.68 13.23
N SER A 96 30.49 12.73 13.66
CA SER A 96 31.91 13.00 13.92
C SER A 96 32.69 13.44 12.67
N GLU A 97 32.28 12.96 11.49
CA GLU A 97 32.90 13.39 10.23
C GLU A 97 32.47 14.81 9.87
N LEU A 98 31.18 15.13 10.03
CA LEU A 98 30.64 16.48 9.79
C LEU A 98 31.25 17.51 10.75
N GLU A 99 31.37 17.18 12.04
CA GLU A 99 32.02 18.02 13.05
C GLU A 99 33.50 18.26 12.72
N ALA A 100 34.21 17.22 12.24
CA ALA A 100 35.60 17.35 11.81
C ALA A 100 35.72 18.28 10.59
N MET A 101 34.84 18.13 9.59
CA MET A 101 34.78 19.02 8.42
C MET A 101 34.57 20.48 8.83
N MET A 102 33.61 20.74 9.73
CA MET A 102 33.38 22.09 10.25
C MET A 102 34.60 22.64 11.01
N ALA A 103 35.27 21.82 11.81
CA ALA A 103 36.47 22.22 12.55
C ALA A 103 37.64 22.58 11.61
N GLU A 104 37.69 21.95 10.44
CA GLU A 104 38.65 22.24 9.36
C GLU A 104 38.22 23.43 8.46
N GLY A 105 37.02 23.99 8.69
CA GLY A 105 36.50 25.14 7.97
C GLY A 105 35.87 24.81 6.62
N HIS A 106 35.46 23.55 6.41
CA HIS A 106 34.70 23.15 5.23
C HIS A 106 33.27 23.70 5.29
N ASP A 107 32.73 24.01 4.11
CA ASP A 107 31.33 24.37 3.94
C ASP A 107 30.48 23.08 3.95
N LEU A 108 29.40 23.08 4.73
CA LEU A 108 28.45 21.95 4.74
C LEU A 108 27.48 22.02 3.55
N ASP A 109 27.41 23.16 2.85
CA ASP A 109 26.70 23.31 1.59
C ASP A 109 27.59 22.95 0.39
N ASP A 110 28.23 21.78 0.46
CA ASP A 110 29.12 21.24 -0.57
C ASP A 110 28.92 19.73 -0.72
N GLU A 111 29.10 19.19 -1.93
CA GLU A 111 28.93 17.75 -2.19
C GLU A 111 29.90 16.87 -1.36
N SER A 112 31.06 17.40 -0.99
CA SER A 112 32.03 16.68 -0.15
C SER A 112 31.57 16.47 1.29
N ALA A 113 30.56 17.22 1.75
CA ALA A 113 29.96 17.06 3.08
C ALA A 113 28.84 16.00 3.13
N PHE A 114 28.65 15.24 2.05
CA PHE A 114 27.64 14.20 1.96
C PHE A 114 28.28 12.83 1.69
N CYS A 115 27.68 11.75 2.19
CA CYS A 115 28.25 10.40 2.11
C CYS A 115 27.37 9.40 1.34
N GLY A 116 26.32 9.89 0.69
CA GLY A 116 25.34 9.06 -0.01
C GLY A 116 25.88 8.42 -1.30
N LEU A 117 24.99 7.66 -1.93
CA LEU A 117 25.27 6.68 -2.98
C LEU A 117 25.78 7.31 -4.29
N TYR A 118 25.56 8.61 -4.52
CA TYR A 118 25.90 9.26 -5.79
C TYR A 118 27.00 10.33 -5.70
N THR A 119 27.73 10.37 -4.60
CA THR A 119 28.93 11.21 -4.44
C THR A 119 30.08 10.76 -5.34
N ASP A 120 31.04 11.63 -5.64
CA ASP A 120 32.26 11.24 -6.39
C ASP A 120 33.02 10.07 -5.73
N ARG A 121 32.89 9.92 -4.40
CA ARG A 121 33.40 8.79 -3.60
C ARG A 121 32.65 7.49 -3.92
N ALA A 122 31.31 7.54 -4.03
CA ALA A 122 30.47 6.38 -4.30
C ALA A 122 30.34 6.05 -5.81
N ARG A 123 30.48 7.01 -6.73
CA ARG A 123 30.48 6.80 -8.20
C ARG A 123 31.62 5.93 -8.71
N GLN A 124 32.68 5.75 -7.92
CA GLN A 124 33.77 4.82 -8.27
C GLN A 124 33.38 3.36 -8.05
N ASP A 125 32.46 3.10 -7.11
CA ASP A 125 31.99 1.77 -6.74
C ASP A 125 30.69 1.42 -7.46
N ILE A 126 29.79 2.39 -7.69
CA ILE A 126 28.60 2.18 -8.52
C ILE A 126 29.00 2.28 -9.98
N GLN A 127 29.20 1.13 -10.65
CA GLN A 127 29.27 1.10 -12.11
C GLN A 127 28.04 1.84 -12.65
N ALA A 128 28.30 3.01 -13.22
CA ALA A 128 27.34 3.98 -13.73
C ALA A 128 26.26 3.35 -14.62
N THR A 129 25.25 2.81 -13.97
CA THR A 129 24.00 2.44 -14.58
C THR A 129 22.95 3.08 -13.71
N GLU A 130 22.49 4.24 -14.17
CA GLU A 130 21.19 4.84 -13.83
C GLU A 130 20.04 3.88 -14.25
N MET A 131 20.20 2.58 -14.01
CA MET A 131 19.42 1.46 -14.54
C MET A 131 19.60 0.19 -13.71
N ALA A 132 20.56 0.14 -12.77
CA ALA A 132 20.80 -1.05 -11.96
C ALA A 132 20.08 -0.98 -10.61
N VAL A 133 19.20 -1.95 -10.40
CA VAL A 133 19.04 -2.63 -9.11
C VAL A 133 20.45 -3.01 -8.63
N PRO A 134 20.94 -2.56 -7.47
CA PRO A 134 22.27 -2.95 -7.02
C PRO A 134 22.32 -4.46 -6.83
N ARG A 135 23.13 -5.12 -7.67
CA ARG A 135 23.46 -6.54 -7.52
C ARG A 135 24.50 -6.76 -6.40
N GLU A 136 25.10 -5.67 -5.91
CA GLU A 136 26.35 -5.67 -5.13
C GLU A 136 26.19 -5.55 -3.61
N TYR A 137 24.96 -5.42 -3.08
CA TYR A 137 24.72 -5.39 -1.63
C TYR A 137 24.20 -6.70 -1.04
N LEU A 138 24.26 -7.80 -1.80
CA LEU A 138 23.78 -9.09 -1.33
C LEU A 138 24.94 -10.08 -1.22
N PRO A 139 25.05 -10.81 -0.11
CA PRO A 139 25.83 -12.04 -0.06
C PRO A 139 25.45 -12.95 -1.24
N ALA A 140 26.42 -13.72 -1.75
CA ALA A 140 26.31 -14.44 -3.03
C ALA A 140 25.21 -15.51 -3.09
N ASP A 141 24.52 -15.77 -1.98
CA ASP A 141 23.46 -16.74 -1.76
C ASP A 141 22.05 -16.14 -1.62
N GLN A 142 21.91 -14.82 -1.46
CA GLN A 142 20.59 -14.17 -1.41
C GLN A 142 20.10 -13.77 -2.80
N ALA A 143 18.84 -14.09 -3.11
CA ALA A 143 18.19 -13.60 -4.33
C ALA A 143 18.16 -12.06 -4.31
N PRO A 144 18.38 -11.38 -5.46
CA PRO A 144 18.27 -9.93 -5.52
C PRO A 144 16.93 -9.47 -4.94
N LEU A 145 16.97 -8.59 -3.94
CA LEU A 145 15.78 -7.96 -3.38
C LEU A 145 14.99 -7.19 -4.44
N LEU A 146 15.66 -6.80 -5.55
CA LEU A 146 15.09 -5.96 -6.61
C LEU A 146 14.71 -4.56 -6.08
N GLU A 147 15.41 -4.12 -5.04
CA GLU A 147 15.25 -2.80 -4.43
C GLU A 147 15.96 -1.73 -5.26
N SER A 148 15.23 -0.67 -5.59
CA SER A 148 15.82 0.57 -6.07
C SER A 148 16.36 1.35 -4.89
N VAL A 149 17.61 1.83 -4.99
CA VAL A 149 18.27 2.52 -3.88
C VAL A 149 18.33 4.03 -4.17
N SER A 150 18.15 4.83 -3.13
CA SER A 150 18.16 6.29 -3.15
C SER A 150 18.93 6.81 -1.93
N ASP A 151 19.24 8.09 -1.92
CA ASP A 151 19.64 8.83 -0.71
C ASP A 151 18.89 10.17 -0.67
N TYR A 152 18.93 10.92 0.44
CA TYR A 152 18.14 12.14 0.58
C TYR A 152 18.35 13.15 -0.56
N ASN A 153 19.60 13.34 -0.99
CA ASN A 153 19.94 14.31 -2.04
C ASN A 153 19.75 13.73 -3.46
N ASN A 154 19.55 12.42 -3.61
CA ASN A 154 19.45 11.72 -4.89
C ASN A 154 18.33 10.68 -4.85
N TRP A 155 17.09 11.11 -5.14
CA TRP A 155 15.94 10.20 -5.23
C TRP A 155 15.88 9.54 -6.60
N TRP A 156 16.10 8.23 -6.62
CA TRP A 156 15.89 7.42 -7.82
C TRP A 156 14.42 7.48 -8.24
N ARG A 157 14.17 7.68 -9.53
CA ARG A 157 12.81 7.82 -10.08
C ARG A 157 12.49 6.85 -11.22
N GLY A 158 13.43 5.99 -11.59
CA GLY A 158 13.27 5.17 -12.79
C GLY A 158 13.28 5.99 -14.10
N PRO A 159 13.25 5.30 -15.25
CA PRO A 159 13.07 5.95 -16.55
C PRO A 159 11.70 6.63 -16.64
N ASP A 160 11.57 7.62 -17.52
CA ASP A 160 10.29 8.31 -17.75
C ASP A 160 9.21 7.37 -18.31
N GLY A 161 9.62 6.42 -19.18
CA GLY A 161 8.73 5.38 -19.70
C GLY A 161 8.18 4.52 -18.58
N GLY A 162 6.86 4.36 -18.53
CA GLY A 162 6.18 3.50 -17.57
C GLY A 162 6.21 3.96 -16.11
N ARG A 163 6.63 5.20 -15.82
CA ARG A 163 6.59 5.77 -14.46
C ARG A 163 5.18 6.18 -14.01
N GLY A 164 4.31 6.54 -14.95
CA GLY A 164 2.92 6.93 -14.65
C GLY A 164 2.72 8.39 -14.23
N GLY A 165 3.78 9.18 -14.16
CA GLY A 165 3.74 10.59 -13.78
C GLY A 165 5.16 11.17 -13.75
N SER A 166 5.28 12.48 -13.53
CA SER A 166 6.60 13.10 -13.46
C SER A 166 7.35 12.81 -12.15
N PHE A 167 6.63 12.74 -11.03
CA PHE A 167 7.14 12.47 -9.69
C PHE A 167 8.42 13.26 -9.36
N HIS A 168 8.50 14.51 -9.80
CA HIS A 168 9.58 15.39 -9.39
C HIS A 168 9.56 15.57 -7.86
N ARG A 169 10.70 15.97 -7.31
CA ARG A 169 10.91 16.09 -5.86
C ARG A 169 9.79 16.86 -5.16
N ASP A 170 9.34 17.97 -5.74
CA ASP A 170 8.23 18.76 -5.19
C ASP A 170 6.92 17.98 -5.09
N LYS A 171 6.60 17.19 -6.11
CA LYS A 171 5.40 16.35 -6.13
C LYS A 171 5.51 15.22 -5.10
N LEU A 172 6.71 14.67 -4.92
CA LEU A 172 6.97 13.66 -3.88
C LEU A 172 6.85 14.23 -2.47
N PHE A 173 7.34 15.45 -2.22
CA PHE A 173 7.09 16.13 -0.93
C PHE A 173 5.60 16.40 -0.69
N ASN A 174 4.86 16.83 -1.71
CA ASN A 174 3.41 16.96 -1.61
C ASN A 174 2.74 15.61 -1.28
N SER A 175 3.24 14.52 -1.86
CA SER A 175 2.76 13.16 -1.56
C SER A 175 3.04 12.78 -0.12
N PHE A 176 4.22 13.12 0.42
CA PHE A 176 4.56 12.89 1.82
C PHE A 176 3.72 13.70 2.80
N GLU A 177 3.40 14.94 2.44
CA GLU A 177 2.47 15.75 3.20
C GLU A 177 1.07 15.11 3.21
N ASP A 178 0.57 14.69 2.05
CA ASP A 178 -0.73 14.01 1.93
C ASP A 178 -0.77 12.67 2.71
N ILE A 179 0.32 11.89 2.67
CA ILE A 179 0.48 10.68 3.52
C ILE A 179 0.45 11.08 5.00
N SER A 180 1.18 12.12 5.40
CA SER A 180 1.21 12.55 6.81
C SER A 180 -0.15 13.08 7.26
N LYS A 181 -0.94 13.71 6.38
CA LYS A 181 -2.32 14.10 6.67
C LYS A 181 -3.25 12.90 6.83
N SER A 182 -3.03 11.86 6.04
CA SER A 182 -3.80 10.62 6.09
C SER A 182 -3.46 9.79 7.33
N PHE A 183 -2.18 9.63 7.67
CA PHE A 183 -1.72 8.67 8.68
C PHE A 183 -1.14 9.31 9.95
N GLY A 184 -0.95 10.64 9.96
CA GLY A 184 -0.19 11.36 10.98
C GLY A 184 1.28 11.47 10.62
N ASN A 185 2.01 12.37 11.27
CA ASN A 185 3.46 12.42 11.11
C ASN A 185 4.09 11.23 11.86
N ALA A 186 4.50 10.21 11.11
CA ALA A 186 5.08 9.00 11.68
C ALA A 186 6.54 9.17 12.16
N LEU A 187 7.20 10.28 11.84
CA LEU A 187 8.64 10.45 11.98
C LEU A 187 9.08 10.96 13.36
N TYR A 188 8.17 11.54 14.16
CA TYR A 188 8.50 12.19 15.43
C TYR A 188 7.38 12.00 16.45
N HIS A 189 7.62 12.45 17.68
CA HIS A 189 6.57 12.60 18.69
C HIS A 189 5.42 13.50 18.21
N PHE A 190 4.26 13.31 18.82
CA PHE A 190 3.02 13.97 18.41
C PHE A 190 3.09 15.50 18.49
N ASN A 191 2.72 16.16 17.40
CA ASN A 191 2.49 17.61 17.38
C ASN A 191 1.01 17.91 17.71
N PRO A 192 0.71 18.52 18.88
CA PRO A 192 -0.67 18.79 19.30
C PRO A 192 -1.36 19.92 18.52
N ASP A 193 -0.60 20.84 17.92
CA ASP A 193 -1.16 21.96 17.16
C ASP A 193 -1.54 21.52 15.74
N VAL A 194 -0.69 20.69 15.12
CA VAL A 194 -0.88 20.18 13.75
C VAL A 194 -0.45 18.71 13.69
N PRO A 195 -1.37 17.74 13.88
CA PRO A 195 -1.07 16.30 14.01
C PRO A 195 -0.27 15.65 12.88
N TRP A 196 -0.31 16.23 11.68
CA TRP A 196 0.38 15.72 10.50
C TRP A 196 1.74 16.40 10.24
N ALA A 197 2.07 17.46 10.95
CA ALA A 197 3.31 18.21 10.76
C ALA A 197 4.38 17.84 11.79
N ALA A 198 5.63 18.26 11.55
CA ALA A 198 6.72 18.06 12.49
C ALA A 198 6.51 18.85 13.80
N PRO A 199 7.14 18.45 14.91
CA PRO A 199 7.10 19.19 16.17
C PRO A 199 7.39 20.70 16.02
N GLY A 200 6.64 21.52 16.75
CA GLY A 200 6.76 23.00 16.73
C GLY A 200 6.12 23.70 15.53
N VAL A 201 5.72 22.97 14.48
CA VAL A 201 4.95 23.54 13.37
C VAL A 201 3.55 23.91 13.84
N THR A 202 3.18 25.17 13.65
CA THR A 202 1.86 25.70 14.04
C THR A 202 1.03 26.07 12.81
N LYS A 203 -0.29 26.17 12.97
CA LYS A 203 -1.17 26.70 11.92
C LYS A 203 -0.76 28.11 11.47
N ALA A 204 -0.36 28.97 12.41
CA ALA A 204 0.08 30.32 12.09
C ALA A 204 1.36 30.35 11.22
N TRP A 205 2.24 29.36 11.36
CA TRP A 205 3.40 29.18 10.48
C TRP A 205 2.97 28.64 9.10
N LEU A 206 2.03 27.68 9.08
CA LEU A 206 1.42 27.14 7.85
C LEU A 206 0.52 28.14 7.10
N ASP A 207 0.13 29.26 7.69
CA ASP A 207 -0.62 30.31 6.99
C ASP A 207 0.31 31.28 6.22
N GLN A 208 1.64 31.19 6.43
CA GLN A 208 2.63 32.03 5.76
C GLN A 208 3.00 31.50 4.36
N SER A 209 3.66 32.30 3.52
CA SER A 209 4.21 31.81 2.25
C SER A 209 5.42 30.90 2.48
N HIS A 210 5.74 30.03 1.51
CA HIS A 210 6.94 29.21 1.58
C HIS A 210 8.21 30.04 1.80
N GLU A 211 8.34 31.20 1.13
CA GLU A 211 9.50 32.08 1.31
C GLU A 211 9.61 32.64 2.72
N ALA A 212 8.47 33.02 3.33
CA ALA A 212 8.44 33.50 4.71
C ALA A 212 8.83 32.39 5.70
N ARG A 213 8.30 31.17 5.51
CA ARG A 213 8.65 29.99 6.30
C ARG A 213 10.12 29.60 6.16
N CYS A 214 10.72 29.80 4.99
CA CYS A 214 12.14 29.55 4.77
C CYS A 214 13.04 30.66 5.33
N ALA A 215 12.54 31.90 5.44
CA ALA A 215 13.26 32.98 6.11
C ALA A 215 13.18 32.88 7.63
N GLU A 216 12.08 32.32 8.15
CA GLU A 216 11.80 32.13 9.57
C GLU A 216 11.37 30.67 9.82
N PRO A 217 12.31 29.71 9.79
CA PRO A 217 11.99 28.32 10.08
C PRO A 217 11.55 28.16 11.54
N VAL A 218 10.81 27.10 11.83
CA VAL A 218 10.67 26.64 13.22
C VAL A 218 12.04 26.18 13.69
N ILE A 219 12.44 26.61 14.89
CA ILE A 219 13.71 26.25 15.53
C ILE A 219 13.39 25.56 16.86
N LEU A 220 13.92 24.34 17.02
CA LEU A 220 13.80 23.52 18.21
C LEU A 220 15.18 23.43 18.86
N GLU A 221 15.31 24.04 20.03
CA GLU A 221 16.53 24.02 20.85
C GLU A 221 16.48 22.85 21.84
N ASN A 222 17.63 22.26 22.18
CA ASN A 222 17.72 21.08 23.05
C ASN A 222 16.88 19.91 22.51
N TYR A 223 16.89 19.71 21.18
CA TYR A 223 16.19 18.62 20.52
C TYR A 223 17.18 17.50 20.19
N TYR A 224 16.96 16.32 20.73
CA TYR A 224 17.93 15.22 20.66
C TYR A 224 17.63 14.27 19.49
N ASN A 225 18.70 13.64 19.00
CA ASN A 225 18.65 12.52 18.07
C ASN A 225 19.95 11.73 18.22
N ALA A 226 19.86 10.42 18.42
CA ALA A 226 21.01 9.57 18.71
C ALA A 226 22.12 9.67 17.65
N GLU A 227 21.76 9.74 16.37
CA GLU A 227 22.70 9.68 15.26
C GLU A 227 23.38 11.03 14.99
N TYR A 228 22.62 12.12 15.04
CA TYR A 228 23.04 13.41 14.50
C TYR A 228 22.93 14.60 15.45
N ASN A 229 22.32 14.44 16.63
CA ASN A 229 22.34 15.46 17.67
C ASN A 229 22.27 14.84 19.09
N PRO A 230 23.17 13.92 19.46
CA PRO A 230 23.10 13.18 20.73
C PRO A 230 23.35 14.09 21.95
N ARG A 231 23.93 15.27 21.72
CA ARG A 231 24.22 16.26 22.77
C ARG A 231 23.15 17.35 22.86
N GLY A 232 22.14 17.34 21.98
CA GLY A 232 21.11 18.38 21.88
C GLY A 232 21.67 19.78 21.64
N GLU A 233 22.92 19.90 21.17
CA GLU A 233 23.65 21.16 21.13
C GLU A 233 23.33 21.96 19.87
N TYR A 234 23.00 21.28 18.78
CA TYR A 234 22.65 21.92 17.51
C TYR A 234 21.15 22.22 17.47
N PRO A 235 20.73 23.39 16.95
CA PRO A 235 19.33 23.63 16.67
C PRO A 235 18.78 22.64 15.65
N VAL A 236 17.54 22.20 15.86
CA VAL A 236 16.81 21.39 14.88
C VAL A 236 15.75 22.27 14.22
N ILE A 237 15.69 22.27 12.89
CA ILE A 237 14.88 23.22 12.13
C ILE A 237 13.93 22.54 11.15
N THR A 238 12.82 23.19 10.84
CA THR A 238 12.01 22.82 9.66
C THR A 238 12.81 23.04 8.39
N VAL A 239 12.59 22.16 7.41
CA VAL A 239 13.41 22.12 6.20
C VAL A 239 12.84 22.99 5.08
N CYS A 240 13.73 23.60 4.29
CA CYS A 240 13.39 24.17 2.99
C CYS A 240 14.19 23.51 1.87
N GLU A 241 13.49 23.08 0.83
CA GLU A 241 14.06 22.39 -0.32
C GLU A 241 13.70 23.07 -1.66
N GLY A 242 14.14 22.44 -2.75
CA GLY A 242 14.09 22.83 -4.17
C GLY A 242 12.91 23.65 -4.71
N VAL A 243 13.17 24.28 -5.86
CA VAL A 243 12.57 25.50 -6.42
C VAL A 243 11.07 25.44 -6.73
N HIS A 244 10.31 26.43 -6.24
CA HIS A 244 8.93 26.76 -6.66
C HIS A 244 8.75 26.95 -8.20
N ARG A 245 9.84 27.05 -9.02
CA ARG A 245 9.77 27.47 -10.44
C ARG A 245 10.72 26.77 -11.43
N ASP A 246 11.36 25.66 -11.07
CA ASP A 246 12.14 24.90 -12.05
C ASP A 246 12.02 23.36 -11.93
N PRO A 247 10.84 22.80 -12.25
CA PRO A 247 10.63 21.35 -12.17
C PRO A 247 11.28 20.54 -13.32
N GLU A 248 11.74 21.17 -14.42
CA GLU A 248 12.19 20.44 -15.63
C GLU A 248 13.44 21.00 -16.37
N ARG A 249 14.12 22.07 -15.95
CA ARG A 249 15.16 22.66 -16.82
C ARG A 249 16.57 22.12 -16.63
N SER A 250 16.94 21.56 -15.47
CA SER A 250 18.26 20.94 -15.28
C SER A 250 18.19 19.42 -15.38
N GLU A 251 19.21 18.79 -15.97
CA GLU A 251 19.32 17.33 -16.03
C GLU A 251 19.36 16.71 -14.63
N ALA A 252 19.97 17.38 -13.66
CA ALA A 252 19.96 16.96 -12.26
C ALA A 252 18.54 16.91 -11.66
N ALA A 253 17.70 17.92 -11.90
CA ALA A 253 16.31 17.94 -11.43
C ALA A 253 15.46 16.85 -12.11
N LYS A 254 15.73 16.52 -13.38
CA LYS A 254 15.12 15.38 -14.07
C LYS A 254 15.56 14.03 -13.50
N LEU A 255 16.69 13.98 -12.80
CA LEU A 255 17.17 12.79 -12.10
C LEU A 255 16.78 12.76 -10.61
N GLY A 256 15.99 13.73 -10.14
CA GLY A 256 15.58 13.80 -8.73
C GLY A 256 16.70 14.23 -7.78
N ARG A 257 17.77 14.82 -8.30
CA ARG A 257 18.94 15.26 -7.54
C ARG A 257 18.81 16.70 -7.04
N ILE A 258 19.22 16.92 -5.81
CA ILE A 258 19.57 18.26 -5.29
C ILE A 258 21.08 18.43 -5.46
N LEU A 259 21.47 19.65 -5.80
CA LEU A 259 22.85 20.13 -5.80
C LEU A 259 22.98 21.31 -4.82
N PRO A 260 24.17 21.62 -4.26
CA PRO A 260 24.36 22.76 -3.36
C PRO A 260 23.77 24.09 -3.87
N GLU A 261 23.91 24.37 -5.17
CA GLU A 261 23.38 25.57 -5.82
C GLU A 261 21.86 25.58 -6.03
N THR A 262 21.17 24.49 -5.69
CA THR A 262 19.72 24.37 -5.86
C THR A 262 19.00 25.34 -4.92
N PRO A 263 18.12 26.22 -5.43
CA PRO A 263 17.36 27.13 -4.58
C PRO A 263 16.48 26.40 -3.56
N ARG A 264 16.64 26.73 -2.27
CA ARG A 264 15.86 26.21 -1.14
C ARG A 264 14.70 27.15 -0.81
N THR A 265 13.63 27.09 -1.59
CA THR A 265 12.51 28.06 -1.48
C THR A 265 11.17 27.44 -1.14
N LYS A 266 11.07 26.11 -1.07
CA LYS A 266 9.86 25.38 -0.70
C LYS A 266 10.02 24.77 0.69
N SER A 267 9.31 25.34 1.68
CA SER A 267 9.24 24.74 3.01
C SER A 267 8.60 23.35 2.99
N VAL A 268 9.15 22.42 3.77
CA VAL A 268 8.62 21.07 4.00
C VAL A 268 8.22 20.96 5.48
N ALA A 269 6.91 20.92 5.75
CA ALA A 269 6.37 21.00 7.11
C ALA A 269 6.47 19.69 7.90
N VAL A 270 6.76 18.58 7.22
CA VAL A 270 6.75 17.23 7.81
C VAL A 270 8.14 16.73 8.20
N LEU A 271 9.21 17.46 7.85
CA LEU A 271 10.60 17.06 8.09
C LEU A 271 11.35 18.06 8.98
N LEU A 272 12.31 17.54 9.73
CA LEU A 272 13.27 18.28 10.54
C LEU A 272 14.69 17.95 10.08
N ALA A 273 15.59 18.92 10.21
CA ALA A 273 17.02 18.76 9.99
C ALA A 273 17.84 19.35 11.15
N VAL A 274 19.04 18.82 11.35
CA VAL A 274 20.00 19.39 12.31
C VAL A 274 20.79 20.50 11.63
N ASP A 275 20.65 21.73 12.13
CA ASP A 275 21.40 22.91 11.68
C ASP A 275 22.73 22.98 12.43
N LEU A 276 23.72 22.26 11.91
CA LEU A 276 25.02 22.07 12.55
C LEU A 276 25.78 23.41 12.62
N ASN A 277 25.71 24.22 11.57
CA ASN A 277 26.45 25.48 11.50
C ASN A 277 25.65 26.71 11.97
N ARG A 278 24.38 26.54 12.37
CA ARG A 278 23.49 27.55 12.94
C ARG A 278 23.16 28.69 11.98
N ASN A 279 23.09 28.42 10.69
CA ASN A 279 22.78 29.43 9.69
C ASN A 279 21.26 29.58 9.43
N GLY A 280 20.42 28.77 10.08
CA GLY A 280 18.97 28.77 9.94
C GLY A 280 18.47 28.09 8.67
N ARG A 281 19.28 27.26 8.02
CA ARG A 281 18.95 26.60 6.75
C ARG A 281 19.67 25.26 6.65
N ARG A 282 18.92 24.22 6.28
CA ARG A 282 19.49 22.91 5.95
C ARG A 282 20.48 23.03 4.77
N ASP A 283 21.76 22.82 5.03
CA ASP A 283 22.80 22.70 4.02
C ASP A 283 22.87 21.29 3.41
N TYR A 284 23.66 21.12 2.36
CA TYR A 284 23.69 19.87 1.57
C TYR A 284 24.04 18.63 2.41
N GLY A 285 25.06 18.74 3.26
CA GLY A 285 25.56 17.67 4.12
C GLY A 285 24.87 17.55 5.47
N GLU A 286 24.08 18.55 5.88
CA GLU A 286 23.36 18.49 7.16
C GLU A 286 22.30 17.39 7.14
N PRO A 287 22.08 16.62 8.20
CA PRO A 287 21.17 15.48 8.18
C PRO A 287 19.71 15.88 8.39
N VAL A 288 18.78 15.21 7.68
CA VAL A 288 17.39 15.11 8.14
C VAL A 288 17.27 13.97 9.15
N ILE A 289 16.41 14.14 10.15
CA ILE A 289 16.35 13.19 11.29
C ILE A 289 14.99 12.52 11.40
N MET A 290 14.94 11.43 12.17
CA MET A 290 13.72 10.71 12.51
C MET A 290 13.83 10.18 13.94
N ASN A 291 12.78 10.39 14.74
CA ASN A 291 12.60 9.88 16.09
C ASN A 291 11.25 9.13 16.14
N ALA A 292 11.10 8.11 15.28
CA ALA A 292 9.83 7.41 15.07
C ALA A 292 9.60 6.26 16.04
N TYR A 293 10.68 5.63 16.52
CA TYR A 293 10.66 4.49 17.41
C TYR A 293 12.02 4.31 18.09
N GLU A 294 12.02 3.60 19.21
CA GLU A 294 13.24 3.24 19.92
C GLU A 294 14.14 2.34 19.07
N ARG A 295 15.46 2.51 19.18
CA ARG A 295 16.41 1.74 18.38
C ARG A 295 16.42 0.30 18.89
N TYR A 296 16.28 -0.65 17.99
CA TYR A 296 16.30 -2.07 18.30
C TYR A 296 17.25 -2.81 17.36
N ARG A 297 17.61 -4.03 17.76
CA ARG A 297 18.46 -4.93 17.01
C ARG A 297 17.55 -6.01 16.46
N ASP A 298 17.41 -6.00 15.14
CA ASP A 298 16.62 -6.94 14.35
C ASP A 298 17.36 -8.30 14.31
N TRP A 299 17.46 -8.93 15.48
CA TRP A 299 18.18 -10.18 15.77
C TRP A 299 17.21 -11.34 15.97
N GLY A 300 15.93 -11.15 15.64
CA GLY A 300 14.93 -12.18 15.79
C GLY A 300 14.45 -12.35 17.24
N ALA A 301 13.35 -13.09 17.37
CA ALA A 301 12.64 -13.22 18.64
C ALA A 301 13.43 -13.98 19.73
N ASP A 302 14.54 -14.64 19.37
CA ASP A 302 15.45 -15.29 20.31
C ASP A 302 16.49 -14.31 20.92
N GLY A 303 16.65 -13.14 20.31
CA GLY A 303 17.50 -12.04 20.73
C GLY A 303 18.99 -12.26 20.51
N ILE A 304 19.39 -13.16 19.58
CA ILE A 304 20.78 -13.49 19.27
C ILE A 304 20.98 -13.30 17.77
N SER A 305 21.96 -12.51 17.34
CA SER A 305 22.25 -12.43 15.91
C SER A 305 22.82 -13.74 15.39
N SER A 306 22.55 -14.08 14.13
CA SER A 306 23.11 -15.26 13.45
C SER A 306 24.62 -15.45 13.69
N GLU A 307 25.41 -14.37 13.70
CA GLU A 307 26.86 -14.42 13.95
C GLU A 307 27.25 -14.90 15.36
N GLU A 308 26.38 -14.71 16.35
CA GLU A 308 26.56 -15.10 17.75
C GLU A 308 25.96 -16.49 18.06
N GLU A 309 25.26 -17.10 17.12
CA GLU A 309 24.60 -18.37 17.32
C GLU A 309 25.54 -19.58 17.36
N PRO A 310 25.29 -20.57 18.25
CA PRO A 310 26.06 -21.80 18.30
C PRO A 310 26.03 -22.59 16.99
N GLY A 311 27.15 -22.54 16.26
CA GLY A 311 27.32 -23.28 15.01
C GLY A 311 27.27 -22.40 13.75
N TYR A 312 27.29 -21.07 13.90
CA TYR A 312 27.45 -20.13 12.80
C TYR A 312 28.69 -20.43 11.96
N ASP A 313 28.47 -20.51 10.65
CA ASP A 313 29.52 -20.48 9.65
C ASP A 313 28.99 -19.69 8.43
N PRO A 314 29.63 -18.59 8.02
CA PRO A 314 29.08 -17.65 7.03
C PRO A 314 28.88 -18.24 5.62
N VAL A 315 29.28 -19.48 5.38
CA VAL A 315 29.16 -20.14 4.06
C VAL A 315 28.34 -21.42 4.15
N SER A 316 28.57 -22.22 5.18
CA SER A 316 27.97 -23.56 5.31
C SER A 316 26.80 -23.64 6.28
N ASN A 317 26.64 -22.66 7.18
CA ASN A 317 25.54 -22.54 8.11
C ASN A 317 25.34 -21.08 8.54
N PRO A 318 24.92 -20.19 7.61
CA PRO A 318 24.80 -18.76 7.89
C PRO A 318 23.62 -18.43 8.82
N ASP A 319 22.66 -19.34 8.96
CA ASP A 319 21.44 -19.21 9.78
C ASP A 319 21.28 -20.47 10.69
N PRO A 320 22.04 -20.58 11.79
CA PRO A 320 22.02 -21.77 12.65
C PRO A 320 20.70 -22.09 13.34
N HIS A 321 19.93 -21.08 13.76
CA HIS A 321 18.63 -21.26 14.40
C HIS A 321 17.46 -21.32 13.43
N GLY A 322 17.66 -20.91 12.16
CA GLY A 322 16.67 -21.04 11.10
C GLY A 322 15.64 -19.90 11.08
N ASP A 323 15.96 -18.74 11.64
CA ASP A 323 15.05 -17.61 11.80
C ASP A 323 15.45 -16.37 11.01
N ASP A 324 16.47 -16.44 10.14
CA ASP A 324 16.74 -15.43 9.13
C ASP A 324 15.53 -15.22 8.21
N PHE A 325 14.98 -14.02 8.19
CA PHE A 325 13.86 -13.67 7.33
C PHE A 325 14.26 -13.71 5.85
N ASN A 326 13.46 -14.45 5.08
CA ASN A 326 13.50 -14.37 3.64
C ASN A 326 12.08 -14.39 3.08
N SER A 327 11.70 -13.35 2.34
CA SER A 327 10.33 -13.19 1.84
C SER A 327 9.85 -14.32 0.92
N GLN A 328 10.74 -15.19 0.42
CA GLN A 328 10.42 -16.32 -0.45
C GLN A 328 10.64 -17.67 0.24
N THR A 329 11.74 -17.85 0.97
CA THR A 329 12.15 -19.15 1.50
C THR A 329 11.93 -19.32 2.99
N ASN A 330 11.96 -18.24 3.77
CA ASN A 330 11.70 -18.24 5.21
C ASN A 330 10.81 -17.06 5.61
N PRO A 331 9.53 -17.05 5.17
CA PRO A 331 8.63 -15.90 5.36
C PRO A 331 8.17 -15.70 6.82
N SER A 332 8.51 -16.63 7.71
CA SER A 332 8.24 -16.57 9.15
C SER A 332 9.48 -16.29 9.99
N GLY A 333 10.65 -16.13 9.36
CA GLY A 333 11.87 -15.71 10.06
C GLY A 333 11.66 -14.34 10.69
N THR A 334 12.35 -14.11 11.81
CA THR A 334 12.27 -12.89 12.60
C THR A 334 13.55 -12.07 12.55
N GLU A 335 14.72 -12.69 12.31
CA GLU A 335 15.97 -11.93 12.15
C GLU A 335 16.00 -11.25 10.77
N GLY A 336 16.17 -9.93 10.75
CA GLY A 336 16.27 -9.16 9.50
C GLY A 336 14.92 -8.90 8.80
N ASP A 337 13.78 -9.07 9.48
CA ASP A 337 12.44 -8.84 8.91
C ASP A 337 12.02 -7.35 8.93
N TRP A 338 12.84 -6.52 9.58
CA TRP A 338 12.72 -5.07 9.79
C TRP A 338 11.61 -4.64 10.75
N ARG A 339 11.15 -5.54 11.60
CA ARG A 339 10.15 -5.27 12.64
C ARG A 339 10.75 -5.60 13.99
N TYR A 340 10.32 -4.87 15.01
CA TYR A 340 10.57 -5.29 16.37
C TYR A 340 9.67 -6.48 16.75
N GLN A 341 10.25 -7.53 17.33
CA GLN A 341 9.50 -8.58 18.03
C GLN A 341 9.86 -8.65 19.53
N PRO A 342 8.93 -9.07 20.39
CA PRO A 342 9.24 -9.35 21.78
C PRO A 342 10.35 -10.40 21.92
N GLY A 343 11.46 -10.03 22.54
CA GLY A 343 12.67 -10.85 22.65
C GLY A 343 13.91 -10.12 22.13
N GLU A 344 13.70 -9.25 21.14
CA GLU A 344 14.78 -8.47 20.56
C GLU A 344 15.35 -7.41 21.50
N PRO A 345 16.68 -7.20 21.50
CA PRO A 345 17.30 -6.14 22.25
C PRO A 345 16.93 -4.77 21.69
N PHE A 346 16.54 -3.84 22.56
CA PHE A 346 16.30 -2.45 22.21
C PHE A 346 16.92 -1.51 23.24
N ASP A 347 17.17 -0.27 22.83
CA ASP A 347 17.63 0.80 23.69
C ASP A 347 16.40 1.52 24.26
N ASP A 348 16.13 1.32 25.55
CA ASP A 348 15.03 1.95 26.33
C ASP A 348 15.37 3.42 26.69
N PHE A 349 15.80 4.17 25.66
CA PHE A 349 16.22 5.56 25.70
C PHE A 349 15.18 6.48 25.05
N GLY A 350 13.96 5.98 24.86
CA GLY A 350 12.87 6.68 24.20
C GLY A 350 13.13 7.04 22.73
N LEU A 351 12.23 7.84 22.16
CA LEU A 351 12.14 8.04 20.71
C LEU A 351 13.34 8.80 20.13
N ASP A 352 13.98 9.66 20.90
CA ASP A 352 15.19 10.36 20.47
C ASP A 352 16.46 9.49 20.53
N GLY A 353 16.42 8.39 21.29
CA GLY A 353 17.48 7.40 21.41
C GLY A 353 18.67 7.85 22.27
N VAL A 354 18.50 8.86 23.14
CA VAL A 354 19.54 9.40 24.01
C VAL A 354 19.15 9.21 25.49
N ASP A 355 19.93 8.44 26.23
CA ASP A 355 19.70 8.18 27.66
C ASP A 355 19.73 9.49 28.49
N GLY A 356 18.73 9.66 29.35
CA GLY A 356 18.60 10.75 30.31
C GLY A 356 17.97 12.04 29.77
N THR A 357 17.23 12.00 28.65
CA THR A 357 16.53 13.17 28.08
C THR A 357 15.09 13.34 28.61
N GLU A 358 14.57 12.34 29.31
CA GLU A 358 13.20 12.21 29.81
C GLU A 358 12.14 12.33 28.69
N ASP A 359 12.43 11.78 27.50
CA ASP A 359 11.51 11.81 26.36
C ASP A 359 10.49 10.65 26.37
N PHE A 360 9.72 10.49 25.30
CA PHE A 360 8.65 9.49 25.28
C PHE A 360 9.22 8.08 25.15
N GLY A 361 8.88 7.22 26.12
CA GLY A 361 9.24 5.80 26.12
C GLY A 361 10.38 5.47 27.07
N GLU A 362 11.23 6.45 27.41
CA GLU A 362 12.44 6.21 28.19
C GLU A 362 12.22 5.52 29.55
N GLY A 363 12.99 4.45 29.79
CA GLY A 363 13.09 3.74 31.05
C GLY A 363 11.85 2.93 31.42
N ASN A 364 10.97 2.62 30.46
CA ASN A 364 9.70 1.96 30.73
C ASN A 364 9.71 0.44 30.51
N ASN A 365 10.82 -0.11 30.01
CA ASN A 365 11.04 -1.51 29.63
C ASN A 365 10.06 -2.05 28.57
N ALA A 366 9.64 -1.21 27.63
CA ALA A 366 8.82 -1.59 26.48
C ALA A 366 9.28 -0.85 25.22
N HIS A 367 9.36 -1.54 24.08
CA HIS A 367 9.68 -0.91 22.81
C HIS A 367 8.57 0.04 22.37
N ASP A 368 8.90 1.32 22.26
CA ASP A 368 7.95 2.37 21.92
C ASP A 368 8.05 2.89 20.49
N TYR A 369 6.88 3.31 20.02
CA TYR A 369 6.68 3.96 18.72
C TYR A 369 6.00 5.31 18.93
N SER A 370 6.34 6.28 18.08
CA SER A 370 5.63 7.55 17.98
C SER A 370 4.15 7.32 17.68
N GLN A 371 3.28 8.23 18.13
CA GLN A 371 1.84 8.11 17.91
C GLN A 371 1.49 8.03 16.41
N GLY A 372 2.17 8.81 15.57
CA GLY A 372 1.97 8.74 14.12
C GLY A 372 2.39 7.40 13.54
N TRP A 373 3.50 6.82 14.01
CA TRP A 373 3.93 5.50 13.58
C TRP A 373 2.96 4.39 14.03
N GLN A 374 2.43 4.49 15.26
CA GLN A 374 1.37 3.59 15.73
C GLN A 374 0.12 3.65 14.85
N HIS A 375 -0.31 4.85 14.46
CA HIS A 375 -1.44 5.04 13.56
C HIS A 375 -1.15 4.49 12.16
N PHE A 376 0.04 4.75 11.62
CA PHE A 376 0.51 4.21 10.36
C PHE A 376 0.48 2.66 10.36
N MET A 377 0.98 2.04 11.44
CA MET A 377 0.94 0.58 11.61
C MET A 377 -0.48 0.02 11.83
N ALA A 378 -1.41 0.78 12.40
CA ALA A 378 -2.79 0.35 12.57
C ALA A 378 -3.53 0.21 11.22
N LEU A 379 -3.04 0.89 10.19
CA LEU A 379 -3.56 0.88 8.83
C LEU A 379 -2.69 0.06 7.86
N ASP A 380 -1.60 -0.54 8.36
CA ASP A 380 -0.72 -1.42 7.61
C ASP A 380 -1.47 -2.67 7.11
N ALA A 381 -1.58 -2.81 5.80
CA ALA A 381 -2.24 -3.95 5.19
C ALA A 381 -1.60 -5.28 5.60
N GLY A 382 -0.29 -5.32 5.82
CA GLY A 382 0.39 -6.51 6.33
C GLY A 382 -0.09 -6.93 7.72
N ARG A 383 -0.19 -5.99 8.67
CA ARG A 383 -0.67 -6.27 10.04
C ARG A 383 -2.15 -6.60 10.07
N LEU A 384 -2.94 -5.92 9.25
CA LEU A 384 -4.35 -6.24 9.07
C LEU A 384 -4.53 -7.67 8.55
N LEU A 385 -3.74 -8.05 7.54
CA LEU A 385 -3.73 -9.41 7.00
C LEU A 385 -3.34 -10.43 8.07
N GLU A 386 -2.32 -10.18 8.89
CA GLU A 386 -1.93 -11.07 10.00
C GLU A 386 -3.04 -11.21 11.05
N ALA A 387 -3.75 -10.12 11.34
CA ALA A 387 -4.83 -10.09 12.33
C ALA A 387 -6.16 -10.69 11.82
N LEU A 388 -6.31 -10.92 10.50
CA LEU A 388 -7.54 -11.47 9.94
C LEU A 388 -7.90 -12.83 10.57
N PRO A 389 -9.16 -13.08 10.98
CA PRO A 389 -9.60 -14.41 11.33
C PRO A 389 -9.42 -15.40 10.16
N GLN A 390 -8.99 -16.63 10.45
CA GLN A 390 -8.68 -17.61 9.39
C GLN A 390 -9.89 -17.94 8.51
N ASP A 391 -11.11 -17.94 9.06
CA ASP A 391 -12.35 -18.13 8.31
C ASP A 391 -12.57 -17.00 7.30
N GLN A 392 -12.28 -15.74 7.67
CA GLN A 392 -12.36 -14.61 6.76
C GLN A 392 -11.28 -14.69 5.67
N LEU A 393 -10.03 -14.98 6.04
CA LEU A 393 -8.94 -15.14 5.07
C LEU A 393 -9.25 -16.25 4.06
N SER A 394 -9.77 -17.39 4.53
CA SER A 394 -10.12 -18.52 3.66
C SER A 394 -11.26 -18.23 2.68
N ARG A 395 -12.06 -17.20 2.93
CA ARG A 395 -13.14 -16.74 2.05
C ARG A 395 -12.66 -15.72 1.01
N LEU A 396 -11.55 -15.02 1.24
CA LEU A 396 -11.05 -14.00 0.34
C LEU A 396 -10.19 -14.61 -0.78
N ASP A 397 -10.34 -14.07 -1.97
CA ASP A 397 -9.39 -14.23 -3.07
C ASP A 397 -8.53 -12.96 -3.16
N ILE A 398 -7.21 -13.11 -3.18
CA ILE A 398 -6.27 -11.98 -3.19
C ILE A 398 -5.40 -12.06 -4.43
N TYR A 399 -5.42 -10.99 -5.23
CA TYR A 399 -4.53 -10.79 -6.36
C TYR A 399 -3.60 -9.61 -6.08
N MET A 400 -2.31 -9.79 -6.29
CA MET A 400 -1.30 -8.75 -6.13
C MET A 400 -0.45 -8.64 -7.39
N ASP A 401 -0.03 -7.43 -7.75
CA ASP A 401 1.04 -7.23 -8.72
C ASP A 401 2.07 -6.18 -8.27
N ALA A 402 3.30 -6.32 -8.75
CA ALA A 402 4.35 -5.33 -8.52
C ALA A 402 5.41 -5.32 -9.62
N GLY A 403 5.91 -4.12 -9.93
CA GLY A 403 6.97 -3.91 -10.92
C GLY A 403 8.35 -4.06 -10.29
N ILE A 404 9.23 -4.84 -10.91
CA ILE A 404 10.58 -5.12 -10.39
C ILE A 404 11.57 -3.93 -10.46
N ARG A 405 11.18 -2.81 -11.06
CA ARG A 405 11.98 -1.57 -11.21
C ARG A 405 11.19 -0.33 -10.77
N ASP A 406 10.16 -0.53 -9.96
CA ASP A 406 9.38 0.56 -9.42
C ASP A 406 10.24 1.41 -8.46
N PHE A 407 10.25 2.73 -8.68
CA PHE A 407 10.99 3.67 -7.85
C PHE A 407 10.39 3.83 -6.44
N LEU A 408 9.13 3.44 -6.25
CA LEU A 408 8.47 3.30 -4.96
C LEU A 408 8.69 1.92 -4.34
N ASN A 409 9.58 1.09 -4.90
CA ASN A 409 9.90 -0.25 -4.38
C ASN A 409 8.68 -1.13 -4.09
N THR A 410 7.62 -1.03 -4.90
CA THR A 410 6.38 -1.80 -4.69
C THR A 410 6.60 -3.31 -4.72
N VAL A 411 7.65 -3.80 -5.40
CA VAL A 411 8.07 -5.20 -5.35
C VAL A 411 8.52 -5.61 -3.94
N ILE A 412 9.22 -4.74 -3.20
CA ILE A 412 9.63 -4.97 -1.82
C ILE A 412 8.39 -5.02 -0.93
N HIS A 413 7.54 -4.00 -1.01
CA HIS A 413 6.32 -3.93 -0.19
C HIS A 413 5.40 -5.14 -0.44
N SER A 414 5.25 -5.53 -1.70
CA SER A 414 4.45 -6.70 -2.07
C SER A 414 5.11 -8.02 -1.66
N ASN A 415 6.44 -8.13 -1.70
CA ASN A 415 7.15 -9.31 -1.21
C ASN A 415 6.95 -9.49 0.31
N TRP A 416 6.98 -8.40 1.09
CA TRP A 416 6.73 -8.45 2.54
C TRP A 416 5.28 -8.84 2.85
N LEU A 417 4.30 -8.20 2.20
CA LEU A 417 2.90 -8.58 2.35
C LEU A 417 2.66 -10.04 1.92
N TRP A 418 3.30 -10.49 0.84
CA TRP A 418 3.23 -11.86 0.37
C TRP A 418 3.85 -12.86 1.36
N ALA A 419 4.98 -12.53 1.98
CA ALA A 419 5.58 -13.35 3.04
C ALA A 419 4.62 -13.56 4.21
N ARG A 420 3.96 -12.48 4.67
CA ARG A 420 2.93 -12.56 5.73
C ARG A 420 1.77 -13.45 5.34
N LEU A 421 1.34 -13.41 4.08
CA LEU A 421 0.31 -14.31 3.54
C LEU A 421 0.78 -15.77 3.51
N MET A 422 2.01 -16.02 3.03
CA MET A 422 2.59 -17.36 2.90
C MET A 422 2.64 -18.11 4.24
N SER A 423 2.87 -17.39 5.34
CA SER A 423 2.91 -17.95 6.70
C SER A 423 1.53 -18.36 7.22
N ARG A 424 0.44 -18.10 6.47
CA ARG A 424 -0.95 -18.33 6.89
C ARG A 424 -1.78 -19.24 5.97
N VAL A 425 -1.24 -19.59 4.81
CA VAL A 425 -1.98 -20.32 3.77
C VAL A 425 -1.15 -21.48 3.21
N GLU A 426 -1.83 -22.56 2.85
CA GLU A 426 -1.17 -23.76 2.36
C GLU A 426 -0.56 -23.53 0.95
N PRO A 427 0.57 -24.19 0.62
CA PRO A 427 1.25 -24.00 -0.66
C PRO A 427 0.38 -24.24 -1.91
N ASP A 428 -0.64 -25.10 -1.83
CA ASP A 428 -1.54 -25.40 -2.94
C ASP A 428 -2.61 -24.32 -3.18
N GLN A 429 -2.86 -23.45 -2.20
CA GLN A 429 -3.80 -22.32 -2.29
C GLN A 429 -3.17 -21.06 -2.88
N ARG A 430 -1.85 -21.06 -3.09
CA ARG A 430 -1.10 -19.87 -3.50
C ARG A 430 -0.20 -20.10 -4.70
N THR A 431 0.06 -19.03 -5.45
CA THR A 431 0.97 -19.04 -6.58
C THR A 431 1.68 -17.71 -6.71
N GLN A 432 2.96 -17.75 -7.05
CA GLN A 432 3.74 -16.58 -7.43
C GLN A 432 4.17 -16.74 -8.89
N LEU A 433 3.88 -15.74 -9.69
CA LEU A 433 4.12 -15.71 -11.13
C LEU A 433 5.21 -14.70 -11.44
N LEU A 434 6.19 -15.14 -12.23
CA LEU A 434 7.32 -14.33 -12.65
C LEU A 434 7.09 -13.90 -14.10
N ASP A 435 6.67 -12.65 -14.24
CA ASP A 435 6.23 -12.00 -15.46
C ASP A 435 4.90 -12.54 -16.03
N PHE A 436 4.23 -11.71 -16.83
CA PHE A 436 3.03 -12.06 -17.60
C PHE A 436 3.27 -13.25 -18.53
N ASP A 437 4.53 -13.45 -18.93
CA ASP A 437 4.98 -14.60 -19.71
C ASP A 437 4.63 -15.95 -19.07
N ALA A 438 4.59 -16.02 -17.75
CA ALA A 438 4.17 -17.23 -17.04
C ALA A 438 2.73 -17.63 -17.37
N LEU A 439 1.88 -16.70 -17.83
CA LEU A 439 0.45 -16.92 -18.09
C LEU A 439 0.11 -17.09 -19.57
N ARG A 440 1.08 -17.05 -20.49
CA ARG A 440 0.80 -17.19 -21.94
C ARG A 440 0.02 -18.47 -22.23
N PHE A 441 -0.93 -18.39 -23.16
CA PHE A 441 -1.68 -19.55 -23.62
C PHE A 441 -2.13 -19.43 -25.09
N PRO A 442 -1.80 -20.40 -25.97
CA PRO A 442 -0.72 -21.36 -25.79
C PRO A 442 0.63 -20.66 -25.55
N ASP A 443 1.60 -21.36 -24.96
CA ASP A 443 2.87 -20.76 -24.47
C ASP A 443 3.70 -20.03 -25.55
N ASP A 444 3.44 -20.31 -26.82
CA ASP A 444 4.09 -19.70 -27.99
C ASP A 444 3.51 -18.34 -28.40
N ARG A 445 2.46 -17.86 -27.71
CA ARG A 445 1.80 -16.58 -27.99
C ARG A 445 2.24 -15.47 -27.05
N VAL A 446 2.05 -14.23 -27.49
CA VAL A 446 2.11 -13.05 -26.61
C VAL A 446 0.99 -13.16 -25.58
N PHE A 447 1.29 -12.77 -24.33
CA PHE A 447 0.29 -12.73 -23.25
C PHE A 447 -0.94 -11.93 -23.68
N ASN A 448 -2.11 -12.50 -23.43
CA ASN A 448 -3.40 -11.86 -23.65
C ASN A 448 -4.24 -11.97 -22.36
N PRO A 449 -4.59 -10.85 -21.71
CA PRO A 449 -5.30 -10.88 -20.44
C PRO A 449 -6.76 -11.36 -20.53
N ASN A 450 -7.32 -11.51 -21.74
CA ASN A 450 -8.61 -12.18 -21.95
C ASN A 450 -8.45 -13.68 -22.27
N TYR A 451 -7.24 -14.12 -22.61
CA TYR A 451 -6.94 -15.49 -23.01
C TYR A 451 -5.55 -15.92 -22.52
N PHE A 452 -5.53 -16.43 -21.29
CA PHE A 452 -4.32 -16.84 -20.60
C PHE A 452 -4.55 -18.15 -19.83
N ASP A 453 -3.48 -18.79 -19.38
CA ASP A 453 -3.53 -20.05 -18.66
C ASP A 453 -4.03 -19.86 -17.22
N ARG A 454 -5.36 -19.90 -17.05
CA ARG A 454 -6.02 -19.81 -15.74
C ARG A 454 -5.64 -20.94 -14.79
N SER A 455 -5.15 -22.09 -15.28
CA SER A 455 -4.76 -23.21 -14.42
C SER A 455 -3.56 -22.91 -13.53
N LYS A 456 -2.82 -21.84 -13.84
CA LYS A 456 -1.69 -21.34 -13.06
C LYS A 456 -2.09 -20.39 -11.93
N LEU A 457 -3.34 -19.94 -11.92
CA LEU A 457 -3.88 -19.10 -10.85
C LEU A 457 -4.30 -19.92 -9.65
N ARG A 458 -4.26 -19.27 -8.49
CA ARG A 458 -4.77 -19.79 -7.22
C ARG A 458 -5.56 -18.70 -6.51
N GLN A 459 -6.28 -19.07 -5.46
CA GLN A 459 -7.03 -18.14 -4.59
C GLN A 459 -6.16 -16.96 -4.16
N PHE A 460 -4.89 -17.24 -3.82
CA PHE A 460 -3.88 -16.24 -3.53
C PHE A 460 -2.88 -16.20 -4.70
N THR A 461 -2.84 -15.11 -5.45
CA THR A 461 -1.97 -14.96 -6.61
C THR A 461 -1.14 -13.69 -6.51
N TYR A 462 0.18 -13.81 -6.64
CA TYR A 462 1.08 -12.67 -6.75
C TYR A 462 1.85 -12.69 -8.09
N LEU A 463 1.73 -11.63 -8.88
CA LEU A 463 2.43 -11.46 -10.16
C LEU A 463 3.51 -10.37 -10.04
N ARG A 464 4.78 -10.75 -10.20
CA ARG A 464 5.86 -9.77 -10.40
C ARG A 464 6.03 -9.53 -11.88
N TYR A 465 5.93 -8.28 -12.35
CA TYR A 465 6.08 -7.97 -13.78
C TYR A 465 7.37 -7.19 -14.07
N GLY A 466 7.89 -7.41 -15.27
CA GLY A 466 9.16 -6.86 -15.74
C GLY A 466 10.19 -7.96 -15.93
N HIS A 467 10.89 -7.89 -17.05
CA HIS A 467 11.89 -8.87 -17.45
C HIS A 467 13.20 -8.56 -16.73
N VAL A 468 13.70 -9.51 -15.95
CA VAL A 468 14.98 -9.37 -15.23
C VAL A 468 16.15 -9.13 -16.20
N ASP A 469 16.08 -9.71 -17.39
CA ASP A 469 17.05 -9.62 -18.48
C ASP A 469 16.69 -8.58 -19.56
N ALA A 470 15.78 -7.64 -19.25
CA ALA A 470 15.42 -6.54 -20.15
C ALA A 470 16.65 -5.77 -20.63
N ASN A 471 16.73 -5.50 -21.93
CA ASN A 471 17.74 -4.57 -22.46
C ASN A 471 17.38 -3.11 -22.15
N GLU A 472 18.34 -2.21 -22.35
CA GLU A 472 18.20 -0.78 -22.08
C GLU A 472 16.96 -0.16 -22.73
N ASN A 473 16.65 -0.48 -23.99
CA ASN A 473 15.48 0.08 -24.67
C ASN A 473 14.17 -0.40 -24.03
N GLN A 474 14.10 -1.67 -23.60
CA GLN A 474 12.94 -2.21 -22.89
C GLN A 474 12.76 -1.51 -21.54
N ILE A 475 13.83 -1.32 -20.78
CA ILE A 475 13.82 -0.57 -19.51
C ILE A 475 13.35 0.87 -19.75
N LEU A 476 13.95 1.59 -20.72
CA LEU A 476 13.57 2.97 -21.06
C LEU A 476 12.12 3.10 -21.53
N SER A 477 11.55 2.05 -22.13
CA SER A 477 10.13 1.99 -22.50
C SER A 477 9.19 1.69 -21.32
N GLY A 478 9.74 1.36 -20.15
CA GLY A 478 9.00 1.18 -18.90
C GLY A 478 8.89 -0.25 -18.38
N ASP A 479 9.70 -1.19 -18.87
CA ASP A 479 9.63 -2.59 -18.41
C ASP A 479 9.87 -2.75 -16.90
N GLY A 480 8.83 -3.20 -16.19
CA GLY A 480 8.87 -3.41 -14.73
C GLY A 480 8.81 -2.13 -13.91
N ASN A 481 8.59 -0.96 -14.52
CA ASN A 481 8.44 0.32 -13.82
C ASN A 481 7.04 0.43 -13.13
N HIS A 482 6.79 1.49 -12.36
CA HIS A 482 5.61 1.69 -11.50
C HIS A 482 4.26 1.42 -12.19
N VAL A 483 4.08 1.95 -13.40
CA VAL A 483 2.93 1.69 -14.26
C VAL A 483 3.23 0.56 -15.24
N GLY A 484 4.44 0.56 -15.80
CA GLY A 484 4.92 -0.43 -16.76
C GLY A 484 4.85 0.05 -18.22
N THR A 485 5.27 -0.79 -19.15
CA THR A 485 5.03 -0.58 -20.59
C THR A 485 3.53 -0.55 -20.90
N VAL A 486 3.13 -0.01 -22.06
CA VAL A 486 1.71 0.03 -22.48
C VAL A 486 1.03 -1.36 -22.39
N SER A 487 1.75 -2.43 -22.75
CA SER A 487 1.22 -3.80 -22.63
C SER A 487 1.12 -4.26 -21.17
N GLN A 488 2.08 -3.90 -20.31
CA GLN A 488 1.99 -4.18 -18.88
C GLN A 488 0.80 -3.46 -18.24
N VAL A 489 0.56 -2.17 -18.54
CA VAL A 489 -0.60 -1.43 -18.00
C VAL A 489 -1.92 -2.12 -18.29
N LEU A 490 -2.17 -2.43 -19.57
CA LEU A 490 -3.39 -3.11 -19.99
C LEU A 490 -3.48 -4.51 -19.37
N GLY A 491 -2.36 -5.24 -19.35
CA GLY A 491 -2.26 -6.57 -18.77
C GLY A 491 -2.63 -6.58 -17.28
N ARG A 492 -2.07 -5.67 -16.48
CA ARG A 492 -2.30 -5.56 -15.03
C ARG A 492 -3.77 -5.34 -14.69
N VAL A 493 -4.36 -4.29 -15.27
CA VAL A 493 -5.76 -3.91 -15.00
C VAL A 493 -6.72 -5.00 -15.47
N GLN A 494 -6.56 -5.51 -16.70
CA GLN A 494 -7.43 -6.56 -17.20
C GLN A 494 -7.24 -7.88 -16.44
N MET A 495 -6.04 -8.19 -15.97
CA MET A 495 -5.77 -9.37 -15.15
C MET A 495 -6.50 -9.28 -13.82
N ALA A 496 -6.35 -8.19 -13.07
CA ALA A 496 -7.02 -8.01 -11.79
C ALA A 496 -8.54 -8.13 -11.92
N LEU A 497 -9.14 -7.54 -12.96
CA LEU A 497 -10.57 -7.66 -13.25
C LEU A 497 -10.97 -9.08 -13.66
N SER A 498 -10.19 -9.73 -14.52
CA SER A 498 -10.45 -11.10 -14.99
C SER A 498 -10.39 -12.13 -13.86
N VAL A 499 -9.44 -11.96 -12.92
CA VAL A 499 -9.34 -12.76 -11.70
C VAL A 499 -10.50 -12.44 -10.77
N GLY A 500 -10.73 -11.17 -10.46
CA GLY A 500 -11.76 -10.76 -9.51
C GLY A 500 -13.16 -11.21 -9.91
N GLN A 501 -13.52 -11.08 -11.20
CA GLN A 501 -14.83 -11.54 -11.67
C GLN A 501 -14.98 -13.07 -11.67
N ALA A 502 -13.87 -13.83 -11.70
CA ALA A 502 -13.89 -15.29 -11.71
C ALA A 502 -14.12 -15.90 -10.32
N VAL A 503 -14.06 -15.09 -9.26
CA VAL A 503 -14.28 -15.54 -7.87
C VAL A 503 -15.75 -15.92 -7.64
N TRP A 504 -16.68 -15.26 -8.32
CA TRP A 504 -18.11 -15.44 -8.08
C TRP A 504 -18.66 -16.70 -8.77
N PRO A 505 -19.49 -17.49 -8.07
CA PRO A 505 -19.99 -18.75 -8.60
C PRO A 505 -21.04 -18.52 -9.70
N LYS A 506 -21.22 -19.52 -10.56
CA LYS A 506 -22.25 -19.56 -11.63
C LYS A 506 -22.15 -18.36 -12.59
N PRO A 507 -21.02 -18.17 -13.29
CA PRO A 507 -20.84 -17.01 -14.15
C PRO A 507 -21.81 -17.00 -15.35
N ASP A 508 -22.49 -15.88 -15.62
CA ASP A 508 -23.23 -15.67 -16.87
C ASP A 508 -22.25 -15.31 -18.02
N LEU A 509 -21.82 -16.34 -18.76
CA LEU A 509 -20.94 -16.19 -19.93
C LEU A 509 -21.70 -16.17 -21.26
N GLU A 510 -23.02 -16.06 -21.22
CA GLU A 510 -23.80 -16.00 -22.45
C GLU A 510 -23.44 -14.72 -23.25
N PRO A 511 -23.30 -14.84 -24.58
CA PRO A 511 -22.93 -13.72 -25.42
C PRO A 511 -24.07 -12.70 -25.46
N ARG A 512 -23.69 -11.42 -25.43
CA ARG A 512 -24.59 -10.28 -25.50
C ARG A 512 -24.05 -9.27 -26.49
N ARG A 513 -24.96 -8.47 -27.06
CA ARG A 513 -24.57 -7.33 -27.90
C ARG A 513 -23.79 -6.34 -27.04
N ASN A 514 -22.61 -5.96 -27.50
CA ASN A 514 -21.78 -4.98 -26.81
C ASN A 514 -22.49 -3.61 -26.74
N PRO A 515 -22.76 -3.07 -25.54
CA PRO A 515 -23.37 -1.76 -25.36
C PRO A 515 -22.35 -0.62 -25.39
N ALA A 516 -21.05 -0.89 -25.61
CA ALA A 516 -19.99 0.11 -25.52
C ALA A 516 -20.34 1.38 -26.31
N GLY A 517 -20.29 2.53 -25.63
CA GLY A 517 -20.63 3.84 -26.18
C GLY A 517 -22.13 4.15 -26.25
N GLN A 518 -23.01 3.25 -25.81
CA GLN A 518 -24.45 3.54 -25.65
C GLN A 518 -24.70 4.31 -24.36
N GLU A 519 -25.58 5.31 -24.47
CA GLU A 519 -25.97 6.16 -23.34
C GLU A 519 -26.57 5.33 -22.19
N GLY A 520 -26.17 5.66 -20.95
CA GLY A 520 -26.70 5.03 -19.73
C GLY A 520 -26.04 3.71 -19.32
N TYR A 521 -25.20 3.09 -20.15
CA TYR A 521 -24.43 1.89 -19.77
C TYR A 521 -23.11 2.21 -19.07
N SER A 522 -22.62 3.43 -19.22
CA SER A 522 -21.49 3.96 -18.47
C SER A 522 -21.67 5.47 -18.34
N GLY A 523 -21.14 6.05 -17.26
CA GLY A 523 -21.26 7.48 -17.03
C GLY A 523 -20.90 7.85 -15.60
N VAL A 524 -21.27 9.07 -15.23
CA VAL A 524 -21.09 9.64 -13.90
C VAL A 524 -22.45 9.69 -13.20
N ASP A 525 -22.49 9.27 -11.94
CA ASP A 525 -23.60 9.53 -11.01
C ASP A 525 -23.06 10.29 -9.78
N SER A 526 -23.95 10.74 -8.91
CA SER A 526 -23.60 11.54 -7.73
C SER A 526 -24.45 11.19 -6.51
N PHE A 527 -23.91 11.43 -5.33
CA PHE A 527 -24.64 11.30 -4.07
C PHE A 527 -24.25 12.41 -3.10
N ASP A 528 -25.11 12.69 -2.12
CA ASP A 528 -24.78 13.62 -1.06
C ASP A 528 -24.09 12.87 0.07
N SER A 529 -22.79 13.14 0.26
CA SER A 529 -21.96 12.56 1.30
C SER A 529 -22.21 13.27 2.63
N ILE A 530 -22.69 12.53 3.62
CA ILE A 530 -22.86 13.06 4.99
C ILE A 530 -21.48 13.17 5.64
N ALA A 531 -20.62 12.17 5.41
CA ALA A 531 -19.24 12.13 5.85
C ALA A 531 -18.48 13.39 5.46
N LEU A 532 -18.54 13.80 4.19
CA LEU A 532 -17.83 14.98 3.67
C LEU A 532 -18.65 16.27 3.72
N GLY A 533 -19.96 16.18 3.96
CA GLY A 533 -20.87 17.33 3.99
C GLY A 533 -21.06 17.99 2.61
N ARG A 534 -20.83 17.24 1.52
CA ARG A 534 -20.91 17.74 0.14
C ARG A 534 -21.39 16.67 -0.83
N SER A 535 -21.82 17.11 -2.01
CA SER A 535 -22.10 16.20 -3.12
C SER A 535 -20.80 15.61 -3.68
N ARG A 536 -20.81 14.31 -3.93
CA ARG A 536 -19.69 13.53 -4.48
C ARG A 536 -20.13 12.86 -5.76
N THR A 537 -19.21 12.71 -6.69
CA THR A 537 -19.41 11.99 -7.95
C THR A 537 -18.70 10.64 -7.91
N PHE A 538 -19.19 9.71 -8.72
CA PHE A 538 -18.51 8.46 -9.01
C PHE A 538 -18.87 8.01 -10.42
N SER A 539 -18.00 7.22 -11.02
CA SER A 539 -18.23 6.66 -12.35
C SER A 539 -18.73 5.23 -12.25
N TYR A 540 -19.57 4.81 -13.20
CA TYR A 540 -20.11 3.45 -13.25
C TYR A 540 -20.03 2.86 -14.65
N VAL A 541 -19.97 1.53 -14.70
CA VAL A 541 -20.07 0.71 -15.91
C VAL A 541 -21.01 -0.45 -15.63
N LEU A 542 -22.03 -0.61 -16.48
CA LEU A 542 -23.07 -1.62 -16.35
C LEU A 542 -22.88 -2.76 -17.35
N PRO A 543 -23.31 -3.98 -17.02
CA PRO A 543 -23.22 -5.13 -17.92
C PRO A 543 -24.14 -4.99 -19.15
N PRO A 544 -23.80 -5.63 -20.29
CA PRO A 544 -24.54 -5.55 -21.56
C PRO A 544 -26.07 -5.69 -21.52
N GLU A 545 -26.59 -6.52 -20.61
CA GLU A 545 -28.01 -6.84 -20.50
C GLU A 545 -28.72 -6.07 -19.38
N TYR A 546 -28.08 -5.04 -18.81
CA TYR A 546 -28.65 -4.30 -17.69
C TYR A 546 -30.01 -3.64 -18.01
N TYR A 547 -30.23 -3.17 -19.23
CA TYR A 547 -31.53 -2.61 -19.62
C TYR A 547 -32.41 -3.56 -20.44
N ASP A 548 -32.05 -4.85 -20.53
CA ASP A 548 -32.90 -5.85 -21.17
C ASP A 548 -34.18 -6.09 -20.34
N PRO A 549 -35.38 -5.83 -20.89
CA PRO A 549 -36.64 -6.05 -20.18
C PRO A 549 -36.83 -7.50 -19.70
N GLU A 550 -36.32 -8.48 -20.46
CA GLU A 550 -36.41 -9.91 -20.13
C GLU A 550 -35.55 -10.26 -18.91
N ARG A 551 -34.57 -9.40 -18.56
CA ARG A 551 -33.65 -9.56 -17.43
C ARG A 551 -33.78 -8.46 -16.39
N SER A 552 -34.94 -7.81 -16.35
CA SER A 552 -35.22 -6.73 -15.39
C SER A 552 -35.09 -7.12 -13.90
N GLN A 553 -35.15 -8.41 -13.58
CA GLN A 553 -34.96 -8.93 -12.22
C GLN A 553 -33.52 -9.34 -11.91
N GLU A 554 -32.65 -9.45 -12.92
CA GLU A 554 -31.27 -9.90 -12.74
C GLU A 554 -30.49 -8.92 -11.85
N ARG A 555 -29.64 -9.48 -10.99
CA ARG A 555 -28.78 -8.78 -10.03
C ARG A 555 -27.34 -9.18 -10.28
N TYR A 556 -26.43 -8.23 -10.13
CA TYR A 556 -25.03 -8.37 -10.54
C TYR A 556 -24.07 -8.22 -9.36
N PRO A 557 -22.94 -8.94 -9.37
CA PRO A 557 -21.81 -8.61 -8.52
C PRO A 557 -21.27 -7.19 -8.80
N VAL A 558 -20.56 -6.62 -7.85
CA VAL A 558 -19.98 -5.27 -7.95
C VAL A 558 -18.49 -5.30 -7.70
N LEU A 559 -17.72 -4.62 -8.55
CA LEU A 559 -16.29 -4.41 -8.36
C LEU A 559 -16.01 -2.91 -8.20
N TYR A 560 -15.42 -2.54 -7.07
CA TYR A 560 -14.93 -1.19 -6.80
C TYR A 560 -13.48 -1.08 -7.26
N PHE A 561 -13.19 -0.10 -8.11
CA PHE A 561 -11.85 0.14 -8.63
C PHE A 561 -11.35 1.51 -8.16
N LEU A 562 -10.31 1.51 -7.33
CA LEU A 562 -9.69 2.70 -6.74
C LEU A 562 -8.54 3.18 -7.63
N HIS A 563 -8.63 4.42 -8.09
CA HIS A 563 -7.60 5.01 -8.95
C HIS A 563 -6.34 5.44 -8.17
N GLY A 564 -5.27 5.71 -8.92
CA GLY A 564 -4.00 6.19 -8.37
C GLY A 564 -4.02 7.69 -8.06
N GLN A 565 -2.93 8.16 -7.44
CA GLN A 565 -2.75 9.54 -7.03
C GLN A 565 -2.76 10.51 -8.23
N GLY A 566 -3.48 11.62 -8.10
CA GLY A 566 -3.61 12.63 -9.16
C GLY A 566 -4.44 12.22 -10.38
N GLN A 567 -5.18 11.11 -10.31
CA GLN A 567 -6.18 10.72 -11.30
C GLN A 567 -7.59 11.12 -10.83
N GLU A 568 -8.57 11.04 -11.73
CA GLU A 568 -9.99 11.22 -11.45
C GLU A 568 -10.78 9.93 -11.77
N HIS A 569 -12.00 9.80 -11.26
CA HIS A 569 -12.83 8.62 -11.53
C HIS A 569 -13.30 8.55 -12.99
N GLU A 570 -13.41 9.68 -13.68
CA GLU A 570 -13.77 9.77 -15.10
C GLU A 570 -12.67 9.23 -16.02
N ASP A 571 -11.40 9.35 -15.63
CA ASP A 571 -10.26 8.81 -16.39
C ASP A 571 -10.40 7.29 -16.58
N MET A 572 -11.06 6.62 -15.63
CA MET A 572 -11.28 5.18 -15.66
C MET A 572 -12.45 4.75 -16.56
N VAL A 573 -13.39 5.66 -16.87
CA VAL A 573 -14.57 5.33 -17.71
C VAL A 573 -14.15 4.92 -19.11
N ALA A 574 -13.11 5.55 -19.65
CA ALA A 574 -12.56 5.19 -20.97
C ALA A 574 -12.07 3.73 -20.98
N SER A 575 -11.46 3.26 -19.90
CA SER A 575 -11.09 1.84 -19.71
C SER A 575 -12.34 0.95 -19.55
N GLY A 576 -13.41 1.48 -18.97
CA GLY A 576 -14.73 0.83 -18.86
C GLY A 576 -15.29 0.27 -20.17
N LEU A 577 -15.03 0.91 -21.32
CA LEU A 577 -15.45 0.43 -22.64
C LEU A 577 -14.74 -0.90 -23.02
N ILE A 578 -13.48 -1.05 -22.64
CA ILE A 578 -12.71 -2.28 -22.85
C ILE A 578 -13.32 -3.40 -22.00
N PHE A 579 -13.71 -3.09 -20.76
CA PHE A 579 -14.29 -4.05 -19.83
C PHE A 579 -15.70 -4.49 -20.25
N GLN A 580 -16.55 -3.58 -20.73
CA GLN A 580 -17.84 -3.93 -21.33
C GLN A 580 -17.70 -4.83 -22.54
N THR A 581 -16.65 -4.63 -23.33
CA THR A 581 -16.36 -5.48 -24.48
C THR A 581 -16.01 -6.90 -24.03
N ALA A 582 -15.28 -7.08 -22.93
CA ALA A 582 -14.97 -8.40 -22.37
C ALA A 582 -16.20 -9.11 -21.76
N MET A 583 -17.18 -8.35 -21.27
CA MET A 583 -18.48 -8.86 -20.81
C MET A 583 -19.44 -9.18 -21.98
N ALA A 584 -19.23 -8.63 -23.17
CA ALA A 584 -20.04 -8.86 -24.36
C ALA A 584 -19.59 -10.12 -25.12
N GLU A 585 -20.13 -10.34 -26.33
CA GLU A 585 -19.63 -11.42 -27.21
C GLU A 585 -18.12 -11.27 -27.47
N SER A 586 -17.37 -12.31 -27.09
CA SER A 586 -15.91 -12.34 -27.26
C SER A 586 -15.51 -12.62 -28.71
N GLN A 587 -14.20 -12.64 -28.98
CA GLN A 587 -13.70 -13.17 -30.26
C GLN A 587 -13.94 -14.68 -30.43
N ARG A 588 -14.28 -15.39 -29.35
CA ARG A 588 -14.71 -16.79 -29.40
C ARG A 588 -16.23 -16.83 -29.66
N PRO A 589 -16.68 -17.36 -30.81
CA PRO A 589 -18.10 -17.38 -31.13
C PRO A 589 -18.93 -18.07 -30.05
N GLY A 590 -19.98 -17.43 -29.57
CA GLY A 590 -20.96 -18.04 -28.67
C GLY A 590 -20.66 -17.95 -27.16
N VAL A 591 -19.64 -17.20 -26.72
CA VAL A 591 -19.33 -17.02 -25.28
C VAL A 591 -18.72 -15.63 -25.02
N SER A 592 -18.94 -15.04 -23.84
CA SER A 592 -18.19 -13.87 -23.36
C SER A 592 -16.90 -14.27 -22.64
N ASP A 593 -15.90 -13.38 -22.61
CA ASP A 593 -14.65 -13.67 -21.90
C ASP A 593 -14.82 -13.53 -20.39
N TRP A 594 -15.66 -12.57 -19.96
CA TRP A 594 -15.99 -12.31 -18.56
C TRP A 594 -17.47 -12.53 -18.27
N SER A 595 -17.77 -12.79 -17.00
CA SER A 595 -19.13 -12.75 -16.47
C SER A 595 -19.67 -11.32 -16.44
N LYS A 596 -20.91 -11.16 -15.98
CA LYS A 596 -21.66 -9.91 -16.00
C LYS A 596 -21.63 -9.28 -14.62
N PHE A 597 -21.05 -8.10 -14.49
CA PHE A 597 -20.89 -7.40 -13.22
C PHE A 597 -20.91 -5.89 -13.42
N ILE A 598 -21.13 -5.17 -12.31
CA ILE A 598 -21.08 -3.71 -12.26
C ILE A 598 -19.67 -3.30 -11.85
N ILE A 599 -19.13 -2.28 -12.49
CA ILE A 599 -17.87 -1.65 -12.06
C ILE A 599 -18.19 -0.25 -11.56
N ILE A 600 -17.70 0.06 -10.37
CA ILE A 600 -17.79 1.38 -9.75
C ILE A 600 -16.37 1.94 -9.63
N PHE A 601 -16.17 3.17 -10.08
CA PHE A 601 -14.97 3.95 -9.87
C PHE A 601 -15.33 5.08 -8.92
N PRO A 602 -15.08 4.92 -7.60
CA PRO A 602 -15.26 6.00 -6.65
C PRO A 602 -14.32 7.16 -6.98
N ASP A 603 -14.70 8.36 -6.57
CA ASP A 603 -13.80 9.51 -6.62
C ASP A 603 -12.89 9.53 -5.39
N GLY A 604 -11.59 9.43 -5.61
CA GLY A 604 -10.54 9.62 -4.60
C GLY A 604 -9.66 10.82 -4.90
N HIS A 605 -10.05 11.65 -5.88
CA HIS A 605 -9.30 12.86 -6.25
C HIS A 605 -9.28 13.85 -5.10
N CYS A 606 -8.14 14.50 -4.94
CA CYS A 606 -7.98 15.59 -3.98
C CYS A 606 -8.22 16.93 -4.70
N TYR A 607 -9.27 17.66 -4.33
CA TYR A 607 -9.53 18.99 -4.85
C TYR A 607 -8.90 20.05 -3.95
N ASP A 608 -7.79 20.69 -4.38
CA ASP A 608 -7.01 21.67 -3.61
C ASP A 608 -7.87 22.72 -2.86
N ASP A 609 -8.91 23.25 -3.52
CA ASP A 609 -9.78 24.29 -2.96
C ASP A 609 -10.69 23.80 -1.81
N VAL A 610 -10.76 22.48 -1.60
CA VAL A 610 -11.73 21.87 -0.67
C VAL A 610 -11.09 20.87 0.29
N ASP A 611 -10.07 20.12 -0.13
CA ASP A 611 -9.75 18.80 0.46
C ASP A 611 -8.54 18.78 1.39
N ASP A 612 -7.88 19.93 1.59
CA ASP A 612 -6.68 20.05 2.44
C ASP A 612 -5.62 18.98 2.11
N CYS A 613 -5.41 18.71 0.82
CA CYS A 613 -4.35 17.86 0.29
C CYS A 613 -3.88 18.43 -1.05
N HIS A 614 -2.84 17.84 -1.63
CA HIS A 614 -2.26 18.28 -2.90
C HIS A 614 -2.64 17.37 -4.07
N SER A 615 -2.76 16.07 -3.84
CA SER A 615 -2.88 15.10 -4.94
C SER A 615 -3.40 13.71 -4.56
N GLY A 616 -3.39 13.35 -3.27
CA GLY A 616 -3.84 12.04 -2.82
C GLY A 616 -4.60 12.11 -1.50
N THR A 617 -5.75 11.44 -1.45
CA THR A 617 -6.54 11.25 -0.22
C THR A 617 -6.15 9.95 0.51
N PHE A 618 -5.43 9.06 -0.18
CA PHE A 618 -5.09 7.70 0.27
C PHE A 618 -6.30 6.88 0.74
N TRP A 619 -7.52 7.31 0.37
CA TRP A 619 -8.78 6.70 0.78
C TRP A 619 -8.93 6.56 2.30
N ASN A 620 -8.31 7.47 3.06
CA ASN A 620 -8.33 7.46 4.53
C ASN A 620 -8.94 8.74 5.08
N ASP A 621 -9.55 8.65 6.26
CA ASP A 621 -9.91 9.84 7.02
C ASP A 621 -8.63 10.53 7.52
N PHE A 622 -8.49 11.84 7.28
CA PHE A 622 -7.30 12.56 7.73
C PHE A 622 -7.25 12.71 9.25
N VAL A 623 -6.04 12.70 9.82
CA VAL A 623 -5.82 12.77 11.27
C VAL A 623 -6.28 14.09 11.91
N THR A 624 -6.59 15.11 11.11
CA THR A 624 -7.20 16.36 11.59
C THR A 624 -8.65 16.15 12.05
N GLY A 625 -9.32 15.09 11.57
CA GLY A 625 -10.71 14.75 11.93
C GLY A 625 -11.78 15.70 11.37
N GLU A 626 -11.38 16.66 10.52
CA GLU A 626 -12.29 17.61 9.89
C GLU A 626 -13.27 16.89 8.97
N GLN A 627 -14.54 17.35 8.94
CA GLN A 627 -15.59 16.72 8.14
C GLN A 627 -15.20 16.60 6.65
N ARG A 628 -14.58 17.65 6.10
CA ARG A 628 -14.18 17.73 4.69
C ARG A 628 -13.11 16.71 4.27
N SER A 629 -12.51 15.98 5.22
CA SER A 629 -11.41 15.05 4.96
C SER A 629 -11.72 13.63 5.46
N ARG A 630 -13.00 13.24 5.46
CA ARG A 630 -13.47 11.90 5.86
C ARG A 630 -13.67 10.97 4.67
N PHE A 631 -12.59 10.71 3.93
CA PHE A 631 -12.65 9.97 2.66
C PHE A 631 -12.90 8.47 2.83
N GLU A 632 -12.50 7.86 3.95
CA GLU A 632 -12.83 6.46 4.22
C GLU A 632 -14.33 6.34 4.49
N ALA A 633 -14.88 7.22 5.34
CA ALA A 633 -16.30 7.22 5.64
C ALA A 633 -17.16 7.48 4.38
N ASP A 634 -16.71 8.38 3.50
CA ASP A 634 -17.32 8.64 2.19
C ASP A 634 -17.39 7.38 1.31
N PHE A 635 -16.30 6.61 1.26
CA PHE A 635 -16.25 5.36 0.50
C PHE A 635 -17.28 4.35 1.03
N TRP A 636 -17.43 4.23 2.35
CA TRP A 636 -18.44 3.33 2.93
C TRP A 636 -19.88 3.79 2.65
N GLU A 637 -20.14 5.11 2.65
CA GLU A 637 -21.44 5.64 2.20
C GLU A 637 -21.72 5.32 0.73
N LEU A 638 -20.71 5.39 -0.13
CA LEU A 638 -20.86 5.02 -1.54
C LEU A 638 -21.24 3.54 -1.72
N VAL A 639 -20.68 2.63 -0.91
CA VAL A 639 -21.05 1.21 -0.96
C VAL A 639 -22.55 1.02 -0.72
N ASP A 640 -23.09 1.69 0.30
CA ASP A 640 -24.52 1.68 0.61
C ASP A 640 -25.37 2.33 -0.50
N VAL A 641 -24.89 3.44 -1.09
CA VAL A 641 -25.55 4.11 -2.21
C VAL A 641 -25.68 3.17 -3.41
N VAL A 642 -24.60 2.45 -3.74
CA VAL A 642 -24.57 1.53 -4.88
C VAL A 642 -25.56 0.39 -4.68
N ASP A 643 -25.60 -0.22 -3.50
CA ASP A 643 -26.55 -1.30 -3.18
C ASP A 643 -28.02 -0.87 -3.25
N ASN A 644 -28.30 0.40 -2.89
CA ASN A 644 -29.66 0.92 -2.90
C ASN A 644 -30.15 1.36 -4.28
N ARG A 645 -29.25 1.82 -5.16
CA ARG A 645 -29.61 2.40 -6.46
C ARG A 645 -29.42 1.45 -7.64
N TYR A 646 -28.49 0.51 -7.54
CA TYR A 646 -28.16 -0.41 -8.61
C TYR A 646 -28.66 -1.82 -8.30
N ARG A 647 -28.78 -2.64 -9.35
CA ARG A 647 -29.22 -4.03 -9.23
C ARG A 647 -28.07 -4.92 -8.75
N THR A 648 -27.68 -4.79 -7.49
CA THR A 648 -26.58 -5.57 -6.89
C THR A 648 -27.05 -6.92 -6.32
N ARG A 649 -26.19 -7.94 -6.34
CA ARG A 649 -26.46 -9.23 -5.69
C ARG A 649 -26.36 -9.12 -4.17
N ALA A 650 -27.28 -9.79 -3.48
CA ALA A 650 -27.24 -9.91 -2.04
C ALA A 650 -26.33 -11.08 -1.62
N PRO A 651 -25.77 -11.07 -0.40
CA PRO A 651 -24.99 -12.19 0.11
C PRO A 651 -25.76 -13.50 0.14
N GLU A 652 -25.09 -14.60 -0.18
CA GLU A 652 -25.68 -15.93 -0.20
C GLU A 652 -24.71 -17.03 0.28
N GLU A 653 -25.25 -18.13 0.80
CA GLU A 653 -24.49 -19.34 1.12
C GLU A 653 -24.59 -20.31 -0.06
N VAL A 654 -23.45 -20.69 -0.64
CA VAL A 654 -23.38 -21.57 -1.82
C VAL A 654 -22.76 -22.91 -1.41
N PRO A 655 -23.37 -24.07 -1.74
CA PRO A 655 -22.76 -25.37 -1.48
C PRO A 655 -21.40 -25.47 -2.14
N SER A 656 -20.38 -25.97 -1.44
CA SER A 656 -19.00 -26.10 -1.97
C SER A 656 -18.90 -26.93 -3.26
N SER A 657 -19.90 -27.78 -3.56
CA SER A 657 -19.98 -28.50 -4.84
C SER A 657 -20.35 -27.60 -6.03
N GLU A 658 -20.83 -26.39 -5.77
CA GLU A 658 -21.29 -25.39 -6.75
C GLU A 658 -20.40 -24.14 -6.75
N THR A 659 -19.27 -24.17 -6.03
CA THR A 659 -18.32 -23.04 -5.93
C THR A 659 -17.15 -23.14 -6.91
N ASP A 660 -17.03 -24.23 -7.67
CA ASP A 660 -16.03 -24.33 -8.74
C ASP A 660 -16.46 -23.41 -9.92
N PRO A 661 -15.63 -22.44 -10.32
CA PRO A 661 -15.94 -21.49 -11.39
C PRO A 661 -15.95 -22.08 -12.80
#